data_AF-A0AAN6DQK3-F1
#
_entry.id   AF-A0AAN6DQK3-F1
#
_cell.length_a   1.000
_cell.length_b   1.000
_cell.length_c   1.000
_cell.angle_alpha   90.00
_cell.angle_beta   90.00
_cell.angle_gamma   90.00
#
_symmetry.space_group_name_H-M   'P 1'
#
loop_
_entity.id
_entity.type
_entity.pdbx_description
1 polymer ?
#
loop_
_entity_poly.entity_id
_entity_poly.type
_entity_poly.pdbx_seq_one_letter_code
_entity_poly.pdbx_strand_id
1 'polypeptide(L)'
;MVQALWQPKVEKCQKILQDSLNPAWLLPAEQLPPADQLNVASFADSCKLLTPRELEITQTNATDLVAQMAAGKLSAVETATAFLKRAHVGHQLLNFAVEFLVDDAMARAAELDAHFKSTGKVVGPLHGVPISVKEHVALKGRICHSCYVAWIDNVAEEDALLVTLLKNAGAIIHVRTNEPQSLMHIDCDNVIYGPTVNPHNRKLTSGGSSGGEGASLGFRCAAIGIGTDIGGSVRVPAAFCGAYGLRTTALRNPYKGVLLAGDGQESIRCIIGPLANSVGDLNLAQKAVLDQEPWEEETSLVPLPWKEVPAYKPDQITVGVIWDDGVVHPHPPTTRGLKHAVSKLKAASVKVVDFEPYEHSRGWDILSALYFPDAAKYQKDLLQKGGEPVAALTEWAFSQARPEPITVVENWDLNVQREAYRAEYHRVMKERGVDFILCPAYVGVAAELATGQYWLYTAIWNILDQPAVTFPTGLKADPSVDVVEADYKPRSAQDEREFKKYVPERFIDAPIPLQVVGKHFRDEETFTPVEGRKRKLKCDESRPHCRQCFLARRQCEWPVVSELYDRRYHCHTSSRYKTAREPGDSTSSEYDSEGSTQASPLQASALILRNPKQETTICSDTELSLFRYYLDTLLSFLLSPEAHPGFFAEYLPCVARYALTSPSVKCAVLACCASNKYQLTRDVQFRKLSLKYYCQAVQEVNSALAELDSTGGCPDDALLTAVIHMYINALWGSDVANDAPEHVRGAVQLMKLRYAKAPLSMDSPFNRVTAESVVYQSFLLEMEHPFQVDFQVDNGLLIRSGNALESLTFLDASPLANNPVLGVPLSLYRLISEVMQLYHSSKLVDFQFFSRVRSEMEHWEHVATQMDDERGSQSPVSVRDPSPSNSAPEHSHADAMILYTLAGSLLLDWIIELTKKDMPLQSDRDSYKQGQWIPPRASSQSHLPPPPRRGWQLIRALSVLQRPGTYEDWTRCHLGWWPVYIFGLAADQEDDISLIKGVLLRMRQRLGYGLVDRALAVLEQIWEERGRSHQNPKVEEIWVDDSGACAASPVLVY
;
A
#
# COMPACT_ATOMS: atom_id res chain seq x y z
N MET A 1 27.99 12.46 -44.30
CA MET A 1 27.32 11.47 -43.44
C MET A 1 26.60 12.25 -42.36
N VAL A 2 25.27 12.31 -42.39
CA VAL A 2 24.50 12.90 -41.29
C VAL A 2 24.57 11.88 -40.16
N GLN A 3 25.23 12.22 -39.05
CA GLN A 3 25.30 11.38 -37.86
C GLN A 3 23.86 11.16 -37.36
N ALA A 4 23.44 9.91 -37.15
CA ALA A 4 22.06 9.62 -36.80
C ALA A 4 21.72 10.25 -35.44
N LEU A 5 20.59 10.97 -35.36
CA LEU A 5 20.19 11.81 -34.21
C LEU A 5 20.06 11.04 -32.87
N TRP A 6 19.96 9.71 -32.91
CA TRP A 6 19.81 8.85 -31.74
C TRP A 6 21.14 8.29 -31.18
N GLN A 7 22.20 8.19 -32.00
CA GLN A 7 23.46 7.56 -31.58
C GLN A 7 24.13 8.30 -30.41
N PRO A 8 24.31 9.64 -30.45
CA PRO A 8 24.91 10.36 -29.32
C PRO A 8 24.07 10.30 -28.04
N LYS A 9 22.75 10.06 -28.15
CA LYS A 9 21.86 9.93 -26.99
C LYS A 9 22.15 8.62 -26.25
N VAL A 10 22.22 7.50 -26.97
CA VAL A 10 22.41 6.19 -26.34
C VAL A 10 23.81 5.98 -25.76
N GLU A 11 24.83 6.70 -26.26
CA GLU A 11 26.20 6.69 -25.73
C GLU A 11 26.25 7.01 -24.22
N LYS A 12 25.33 7.86 -23.72
CA LYS A 12 25.20 8.15 -22.28
C LYS A 12 24.90 6.89 -21.47
N CYS A 13 23.93 6.10 -21.90
CA CYS A 13 23.50 4.88 -21.21
C CYS A 13 24.59 3.80 -21.31
N GLN A 14 25.21 3.65 -22.49
CA GLN A 14 26.34 2.74 -22.70
C GLN A 14 27.54 3.11 -21.82
N LYS A 15 27.80 4.40 -21.64
CA LYS A 15 28.85 4.89 -20.75
C LYS A 15 28.54 4.57 -19.29
N ILE A 16 27.29 4.73 -18.84
CA ILE A 16 26.88 4.34 -17.47
C ILE A 16 27.15 2.85 -17.24
N LEU A 17 26.74 1.98 -18.17
CA LEU A 17 27.04 0.56 -18.11
C LEU A 17 28.55 0.32 -18.01
N GLN A 18 29.33 0.92 -18.90
CA GLN A 18 30.78 0.73 -18.97
C GLN A 18 31.51 1.22 -17.71
N ASP A 19 31.10 2.37 -17.16
CA ASP A 19 31.67 2.98 -15.96
C ASP A 19 31.25 2.21 -14.68
N SER A 20 30.11 1.50 -14.72
CA SER A 20 29.63 0.69 -13.59
C SER A 20 30.34 -0.67 -13.43
N LEU A 21 31.07 -1.13 -14.45
CA LEU A 21 31.82 -2.38 -14.41
C LEU A 21 33.07 -2.23 -13.52
N ASN A 22 33.31 -3.22 -12.66
CA ASN A 22 34.55 -3.33 -11.90
C ASN A 22 35.65 -4.00 -12.74
N PRO A 23 36.73 -3.30 -13.12
CA PRO A 23 37.79 -3.87 -13.95
C PRO A 23 38.49 -5.09 -13.34
N ALA A 24 38.51 -5.20 -12.01
CA ALA A 24 39.12 -6.34 -11.31
C ALA A 24 38.31 -7.64 -11.45
N TRP A 25 37.06 -7.55 -11.92
CA TRP A 25 36.16 -8.68 -12.12
C TRP A 25 35.91 -8.99 -13.60
N LEU A 26 36.62 -8.32 -14.51
CA LEU A 26 36.58 -8.60 -15.94
C LEU A 26 37.71 -9.55 -16.35
N LEU A 27 37.38 -10.50 -17.22
CA LEU A 27 38.36 -11.34 -17.89
C LEU A 27 38.92 -10.62 -19.12
N PRO A 28 40.24 -10.72 -19.39
CA PRO A 28 40.81 -10.30 -20.67
C PRO A 28 40.15 -11.03 -21.85
N ALA A 29 40.10 -10.37 -23.02
CA ALA A 29 39.45 -10.92 -24.20
C ALA A 29 40.02 -12.28 -24.64
N GLU A 30 41.32 -12.52 -24.40
CA GLU A 30 42.00 -13.77 -24.73
C GLU A 30 41.62 -14.94 -23.81
N GLN A 31 41.01 -14.65 -22.65
CA GLN A 31 40.53 -15.64 -21.69
C GLN A 31 39.05 -15.97 -21.85
N LEU A 32 38.32 -15.17 -22.66
CA LEU A 32 36.91 -15.45 -22.98
C LEU A 32 36.81 -16.65 -23.94
N PRO A 33 35.71 -17.42 -23.89
CA PRO A 33 35.52 -18.54 -24.78
C PRO A 33 35.38 -18.05 -26.24
N PRO A 34 35.93 -18.79 -27.21
CA PRO A 34 35.87 -18.40 -28.62
C PRO A 34 34.41 -18.33 -29.09
N ALA A 35 34.12 -17.51 -30.10
CA ALA A 35 32.75 -17.21 -30.54
C ALA A 35 31.95 -18.44 -31.04
N ASP A 36 32.63 -19.52 -31.42
CA ASP A 36 32.04 -20.78 -31.87
C ASP A 36 31.61 -21.69 -30.71
N GLN A 37 32.09 -21.47 -29.48
CA GLN A 37 31.59 -22.16 -28.30
C GLN A 37 30.18 -21.66 -27.96
N LEU A 38 29.15 -22.40 -28.39
CA LEU A 38 27.75 -21.97 -28.22
C LEU A 38 27.31 -22.00 -26.77
N ASN A 39 27.59 -23.09 -26.06
CA ASN A 39 27.20 -23.26 -24.66
C ASN A 39 28.26 -22.69 -23.73
N VAL A 40 27.88 -21.69 -22.94
CA VAL A 40 28.73 -21.03 -21.96
C VAL A 40 28.15 -21.10 -20.55
N ALA A 41 27.02 -21.79 -20.32
CA ALA A 41 26.30 -21.77 -19.04
C ALA A 41 27.15 -22.18 -17.82
N SER A 42 28.16 -23.03 -18.01
CA SER A 42 29.10 -23.48 -16.97
C SER A 42 30.48 -22.79 -17.04
N PHE A 43 30.64 -21.74 -17.85
CA PHE A 43 31.96 -21.13 -18.09
C PHE A 43 32.58 -20.55 -16.80
N ALA A 44 31.75 -20.01 -15.90
CA ALA A 44 32.17 -19.51 -14.60
C ALA A 44 32.98 -20.54 -13.78
N ASP A 45 32.67 -21.83 -13.93
CA ASP A 45 33.34 -22.92 -13.20
C ASP A 45 34.79 -23.14 -13.70
N SER A 46 35.11 -22.67 -14.91
CA SER A 46 36.39 -22.89 -15.59
C SER A 46 37.23 -21.63 -15.79
N CYS A 47 36.65 -20.44 -15.62
CA CYS A 47 37.31 -19.17 -15.95
C CYS A 47 38.35 -18.71 -14.90
N LYS A 48 38.44 -19.40 -13.76
CA LYS A 48 39.40 -19.15 -12.66
C LYS A 48 39.33 -17.78 -11.98
N LEU A 49 38.38 -16.91 -12.36
CA LEU A 49 38.15 -15.63 -11.67
C LEU A 49 37.49 -15.83 -10.30
N LEU A 50 36.54 -16.76 -10.22
CA LEU A 50 35.86 -17.10 -8.97
C LEU A 50 36.64 -18.18 -8.22
N THR A 51 36.78 -17.99 -6.91
CA THR A 51 37.32 -19.01 -6.00
C THR A 51 36.31 -20.16 -5.83
N PRO A 52 36.75 -21.35 -5.38
CA PRO A 52 35.83 -22.46 -5.08
C PRO A 52 34.71 -22.09 -4.11
N ARG A 53 34.99 -21.21 -3.14
CA ARG A 53 33.99 -20.69 -2.18
C ARG A 53 32.96 -19.78 -2.85
N GLU A 54 33.38 -18.89 -3.74
CA GLU A 54 32.47 -18.01 -4.48
C GLU A 54 31.60 -18.79 -5.48
N LEU A 55 32.14 -19.86 -6.07
CA LEU A 55 31.36 -20.79 -6.89
C LEU A 55 30.30 -21.51 -6.06
N GLU A 56 30.66 -22.03 -4.88
CA GLU A 56 29.71 -22.65 -3.94
C GLU A 56 28.57 -21.69 -3.57
N ILE A 57 28.91 -20.44 -3.22
CA ILE A 57 27.93 -19.40 -2.88
C ILE A 57 26.96 -19.17 -4.03
N THR A 58 27.46 -18.91 -5.24
CA THR A 58 26.61 -18.59 -6.41
C THR A 58 25.83 -19.80 -6.96
N GLN A 59 26.19 -21.02 -6.57
CA GLN A 59 25.44 -22.24 -6.87
C GLN A 59 24.37 -22.58 -5.82
N THR A 60 24.39 -21.91 -4.66
CA THR A 60 23.45 -22.10 -3.56
C THR A 60 22.15 -21.32 -3.82
N ASN A 61 20.99 -21.92 -3.51
CA ASN A 61 19.67 -21.28 -3.65
C ASN A 61 19.49 -20.15 -2.63
N ALA A 62 18.65 -19.15 -2.92
CA ALA A 62 18.45 -17.98 -2.06
C ALA A 62 17.99 -18.37 -0.64
N THR A 63 17.06 -19.32 -0.55
CA THR A 63 16.58 -19.92 0.72
C THR A 63 17.72 -20.45 1.60
N ASP A 64 18.68 -21.16 1.01
CA ASP A 64 19.83 -21.72 1.72
C ASP A 64 20.89 -20.65 2.04
N LEU A 65 21.07 -19.63 1.19
CA LEU A 65 21.95 -18.49 1.45
C LEU A 65 21.50 -17.74 2.71
N VAL A 66 20.21 -17.41 2.82
CA VAL A 66 19.62 -16.77 4.00
C VAL A 66 19.84 -17.63 5.24
N ALA A 67 19.60 -18.94 5.15
CA ALA A 67 19.82 -19.86 6.26
C ALA A 67 21.29 -19.92 6.72
N GLN A 68 22.25 -19.88 5.78
CA GLN A 68 23.68 -19.86 6.10
C GLN A 68 24.11 -18.54 6.74
N MET A 69 23.60 -17.40 6.26
CA MET A 69 23.86 -16.08 6.87
C MET A 69 23.24 -15.97 8.26
N ALA A 70 21.99 -16.41 8.44
CA ALA A 70 21.33 -16.46 9.75
C ALA A 70 22.07 -17.36 10.75
N ALA A 71 22.77 -18.39 10.28
CA ALA A 71 23.62 -19.26 11.09
C ALA A 71 25.06 -18.71 11.30
N GLY A 72 25.39 -17.53 10.78
CA GLY A 72 26.71 -16.92 10.86
C GLY A 72 27.81 -17.67 10.08
N LYS A 73 27.45 -18.52 9.12
CA LYS A 73 28.38 -19.31 8.31
C LYS A 73 28.83 -18.60 7.02
N LEU A 74 28.13 -17.54 6.66
CA LEU A 74 28.31 -16.76 5.45
C LEU A 74 28.00 -15.30 5.78
N SER A 75 28.68 -14.36 5.16
CA SER A 75 28.39 -12.93 5.28
C SER A 75 27.66 -12.39 4.04
N ALA A 76 26.92 -11.31 4.19
CA ALA A 76 26.27 -10.60 3.09
C ALA A 76 27.31 -10.02 2.11
N VAL A 77 28.45 -9.50 2.62
CA VAL A 77 29.57 -9.00 1.79
C VAL A 77 30.20 -10.12 0.96
N GLU A 78 30.45 -11.29 1.56
CA GLU A 78 30.95 -12.45 0.82
C GLU A 78 29.97 -12.87 -0.28
N THR A 79 28.68 -12.87 0.04
CA THR A 79 27.59 -13.24 -0.89
C THR A 79 27.50 -12.27 -2.06
N ALA A 80 27.39 -10.96 -1.80
CA ALA A 80 27.30 -9.93 -2.82
C ALA A 80 28.54 -9.93 -3.74
N THR A 81 29.74 -10.08 -3.18
CA THR A 81 30.99 -10.14 -3.95
C THR A 81 30.99 -11.31 -4.94
N ALA A 82 30.57 -12.50 -4.49
CA ALA A 82 30.55 -13.69 -5.32
C ALA A 82 29.59 -13.54 -6.52
N PHE A 83 28.37 -13.05 -6.27
CA PHE A 83 27.37 -12.82 -7.32
C PHE A 83 27.76 -11.69 -8.27
N LEU A 84 28.31 -10.57 -7.77
CA LEU A 84 28.81 -9.49 -8.62
C LEU A 84 29.93 -9.97 -9.55
N LYS A 85 30.92 -10.73 -9.04
CA LYS A 85 31.96 -11.33 -9.88
C LYS A 85 31.39 -12.22 -10.98
N ARG A 86 30.45 -13.10 -10.64
CA ARG A 86 29.79 -13.98 -11.61
C ARG A 86 29.01 -13.17 -12.65
N ALA A 87 28.33 -12.11 -12.22
CA ALA A 87 27.57 -11.21 -13.08
C ALA A 87 28.45 -10.47 -14.08
N HIS A 88 29.66 -10.04 -13.69
CA HIS A 88 30.61 -9.41 -14.62
C HIS A 88 31.04 -10.39 -15.72
N VAL A 89 31.41 -11.62 -15.34
CA VAL A 89 31.73 -12.68 -16.32
C VAL A 89 30.52 -12.98 -17.22
N GLY A 90 29.33 -13.12 -16.64
CA GLY A 90 28.10 -13.36 -17.39
C GLY A 90 27.80 -12.24 -18.39
N HIS A 91 28.04 -10.98 -18.02
CA HIS A 91 27.79 -9.85 -18.90
C HIS A 91 28.74 -9.82 -20.10
N GLN A 92 30.03 -10.14 -19.90
CA GLN A 92 30.99 -10.26 -21.01
C GLN A 92 30.59 -11.34 -22.04
N LEU A 93 29.80 -12.33 -21.63
CA LEU A 93 29.38 -13.45 -22.48
C LEU A 93 28.00 -13.26 -23.11
N LEU A 94 27.10 -12.57 -22.39
CA LEU A 94 25.67 -12.57 -22.67
C LEU A 94 25.08 -11.19 -22.93
N ASN A 95 25.77 -10.12 -22.54
CA ASN A 95 25.30 -8.73 -22.66
C ASN A 95 23.92 -8.52 -22.01
N PHE A 96 23.74 -8.96 -20.76
CA PHE A 96 22.43 -9.02 -20.10
C PHE A 96 22.09 -7.81 -19.21
N ALA A 97 23.05 -6.93 -18.94
CA ALA A 97 22.94 -5.88 -17.92
C ALA A 97 22.90 -4.51 -18.59
N VAL A 98 22.21 -3.56 -17.95
CA VAL A 98 22.23 -2.14 -18.32
C VAL A 98 23.04 -1.30 -17.33
N GLU A 99 23.19 -1.78 -16.09
CA GLU A 99 23.94 -1.09 -15.04
C GLU A 99 24.29 -2.07 -13.91
N PHE A 100 25.52 -1.98 -13.38
CA PHE A 100 25.94 -2.69 -12.17
C PHE A 100 25.93 -1.75 -10.96
N LEU A 101 25.27 -2.14 -9.87
CA LEU A 101 25.13 -1.31 -8.67
C LEU A 101 26.18 -1.69 -7.63
N VAL A 102 27.46 -1.77 -8.04
CA VAL A 102 28.55 -2.32 -7.21
C VAL A 102 28.65 -1.61 -5.86
N ASP A 103 28.74 -0.28 -5.88
CA ASP A 103 28.94 0.50 -4.65
C ASP A 103 27.73 0.40 -3.71
N ASP A 104 26.52 0.57 -4.24
CA ASP A 104 25.27 0.46 -3.47
C ASP A 104 25.10 -0.96 -2.89
N ALA A 105 25.40 -1.98 -3.67
CA ALA A 105 25.29 -3.37 -3.25
C ALA A 105 26.29 -3.72 -2.14
N MET A 106 27.54 -3.27 -2.26
CA MET A 106 28.58 -3.51 -1.27
C MET A 106 28.34 -2.71 0.01
N ALA A 107 27.83 -1.48 -0.10
CA ALA A 107 27.43 -0.68 1.05
C ALA A 107 26.28 -1.35 1.83
N ARG A 108 25.23 -1.79 1.13
CA ARG A 108 24.11 -2.51 1.75
C ARG A 108 24.55 -3.83 2.38
N ALA A 109 25.43 -4.57 1.70
CA ALA A 109 25.99 -5.81 2.24
C ALA A 109 26.74 -5.58 3.57
N ALA A 110 27.56 -4.53 3.63
CA ALA A 110 28.32 -4.18 4.83
C ALA A 110 27.40 -3.73 5.99
N GLU A 111 26.33 -2.99 5.69
CA GLU A 111 25.30 -2.61 6.66
C GLU A 111 24.61 -3.84 7.26
N LEU A 112 24.23 -4.80 6.43
CA LEU A 112 23.57 -6.05 6.85
C LEU A 112 24.50 -6.90 7.74
N ASP A 113 25.78 -7.03 7.37
CA ASP A 113 26.77 -7.73 8.19
C ASP A 113 27.01 -7.02 9.54
N ALA A 114 27.05 -5.68 9.55
CA ALA A 114 27.18 -4.90 10.78
C ALA A 114 25.94 -5.06 11.70
N HIS A 115 24.74 -5.07 11.11
CA HIS A 115 23.50 -5.35 11.82
C HIS A 115 23.56 -6.74 12.46
N PHE A 116 23.81 -7.80 11.67
CA PHE A 116 23.87 -9.16 12.17
C PHE A 116 24.92 -9.34 13.27
N LYS A 117 26.11 -8.73 13.11
CA LYS A 117 27.18 -8.78 14.11
C LYS A 117 26.80 -8.10 15.43
N SER A 118 26.01 -7.02 15.39
CA SER A 118 25.63 -6.26 16.58
C SER A 118 24.38 -6.81 17.28
N THR A 119 23.45 -7.42 16.55
CA THR A 119 22.16 -7.87 17.09
C THR A 119 22.02 -9.40 17.19
N GLY A 120 22.80 -10.15 16.41
CA GLY A 120 22.61 -11.59 16.20
C GLY A 120 21.34 -11.95 15.42
N LYS A 121 20.69 -10.97 14.78
CA LYS A 121 19.44 -11.14 14.03
C LYS A 121 19.61 -10.71 12.58
N VAL A 122 18.85 -11.32 11.68
CA VAL A 122 18.80 -10.95 10.27
C VAL A 122 17.80 -9.81 10.04
N VAL A 123 18.04 -9.00 9.01
CA VAL A 123 17.09 -7.99 8.50
C VAL A 123 16.16 -8.70 7.51
N GLY A 124 15.02 -9.18 7.99
CA GLY A 124 13.98 -9.76 7.14
C GLY A 124 14.32 -11.10 6.48
N PRO A 125 13.37 -11.63 5.67
CA PRO A 125 13.47 -12.97 5.06
C PRO A 125 14.42 -13.05 3.86
N LEU A 126 14.89 -11.93 3.31
CA LEU A 126 15.81 -11.84 2.17
C LEU A 126 17.19 -11.30 2.55
N HIS A 127 17.55 -11.34 3.84
CA HIS A 127 18.82 -10.81 4.35
C HIS A 127 20.02 -11.24 3.50
N GLY A 128 20.65 -10.28 2.83
CA GLY A 128 21.87 -10.45 2.05
C GLY A 128 21.68 -11.12 0.68
N VAL A 129 20.45 -11.37 0.24
CA VAL A 129 20.16 -12.04 -1.05
C VAL A 129 20.40 -11.07 -2.22
N PRO A 130 21.27 -11.41 -3.19
CA PRO A 130 21.48 -10.58 -4.38
C PRO A 130 20.35 -10.74 -5.40
N ILE A 131 19.75 -9.62 -5.81
CA ILE A 131 18.60 -9.55 -6.72
C ILE A 131 18.91 -8.68 -7.94
N SER A 132 18.66 -9.22 -9.14
CA SER A 132 18.63 -8.44 -10.38
C SER A 132 17.22 -7.93 -10.68
N VAL A 133 17.14 -6.73 -11.24
CA VAL A 133 15.86 -6.05 -11.53
C VAL A 133 15.84 -5.54 -12.96
N LYS A 134 14.77 -5.84 -13.69
CA LYS A 134 14.56 -5.35 -15.06
C LYS A 134 14.50 -3.82 -15.12
N GLU A 135 15.10 -3.23 -16.15
CA GLU A 135 15.39 -1.78 -16.24
C GLU A 135 14.18 -0.88 -15.98
N HIS A 136 13.03 -1.13 -16.61
CA HIS A 136 11.84 -0.28 -16.48
C HIS A 136 11.09 -0.37 -15.13
N VAL A 137 11.59 -1.17 -14.17
CA VAL A 137 11.17 -1.11 -12.76
C VAL A 137 12.02 -0.04 -12.08
N ALA A 138 11.40 1.07 -11.67
CA ALA A 138 12.11 2.26 -11.22
C ALA A 138 13.03 2.00 -10.02
N LEU A 139 14.24 2.54 -10.10
CA LEU A 139 15.20 2.65 -9.00
C LEU A 139 15.56 4.12 -8.82
N LYS A 140 15.44 4.64 -7.59
CA LYS A 140 15.69 6.04 -7.26
C LYS A 140 17.06 6.50 -7.74
N GLY A 141 17.09 7.64 -8.44
CA GLY A 141 18.31 8.28 -8.95
C GLY A 141 18.89 7.60 -10.20
N ARG A 142 18.24 6.58 -10.75
CA ARG A 142 18.70 5.87 -11.95
C ARG A 142 17.78 6.17 -13.14
N ILE A 143 18.34 6.10 -14.34
CA ILE A 143 17.58 6.32 -15.58
C ILE A 143 16.59 5.17 -15.76
N CYS A 144 15.35 5.46 -16.10
CA CYS A 144 14.29 4.51 -16.41
C CYS A 144 13.77 4.81 -17.83
N HIS A 145 14.11 3.99 -18.83
CA HIS A 145 13.86 4.33 -20.24
C HIS A 145 13.01 3.32 -21.04
N SER A 146 12.75 2.13 -20.51
CA SER A 146 11.88 1.11 -21.14
C SER A 146 12.28 0.78 -22.60
N CYS A 147 13.57 0.86 -22.90
CA CYS A 147 14.17 0.76 -24.24
C CYS A 147 13.59 1.70 -25.31
N TYR A 148 13.14 2.89 -24.92
CA TYR A 148 12.85 4.02 -25.82
C TYR A 148 13.96 5.06 -25.73
N VAL A 149 14.54 5.45 -26.87
CA VAL A 149 15.57 6.52 -26.87
C VAL A 149 14.95 7.86 -26.43
N ALA A 150 13.64 8.03 -26.59
CA ALA A 150 12.91 9.20 -26.11
C ALA A 150 12.93 9.38 -24.58
N TRP A 151 13.27 8.35 -23.81
CA TRP A 151 13.22 8.34 -22.34
C TRP A 151 14.59 8.17 -21.67
N ILE A 152 15.70 8.26 -22.40
CA ILE A 152 17.06 8.09 -21.85
C ILE A 152 17.49 9.16 -20.81
N ASP A 153 16.70 10.22 -20.67
CA ASP A 153 16.92 11.27 -19.67
C ASP A 153 15.90 11.22 -18.53
N ASN A 154 14.98 10.26 -18.55
CA ASN A 154 14.01 10.06 -17.47
C ASN A 154 14.71 9.39 -16.28
N VAL A 155 14.87 10.10 -15.17
CA VAL A 155 15.49 9.60 -13.94
C VAL A 155 14.39 9.38 -12.91
N ALA A 156 14.31 8.19 -12.35
CA ALA A 156 13.31 7.88 -11.34
C ALA A 156 13.58 8.63 -10.03
N GLU A 157 12.56 9.29 -9.50
CA GLU A 157 12.64 10.06 -8.24
C GLU A 157 12.50 9.15 -7.00
N GLU A 158 11.82 8.02 -7.17
CA GLU A 158 11.54 7.04 -6.13
C GLU A 158 11.85 5.61 -6.64
N ASP A 159 12.08 4.70 -5.69
CA ASP A 159 12.08 3.27 -5.99
C ASP A 159 10.65 2.80 -6.29
N ALA A 160 10.50 1.86 -7.21
CA ALA A 160 9.24 1.12 -7.35
C ALA A 160 8.88 0.44 -6.03
N LEU A 161 7.59 0.36 -5.71
CA LEU A 161 7.13 -0.15 -4.41
C LEU A 161 7.67 -1.57 -4.14
N LEU A 162 7.67 -2.44 -5.16
CA LEU A 162 8.25 -3.77 -5.05
C LEU A 162 9.76 -3.75 -4.66
N VAL A 163 10.53 -2.81 -5.22
CA VAL A 163 11.97 -2.67 -4.90
C VAL A 163 12.16 -2.24 -3.45
N THR A 164 11.36 -1.29 -2.96
CA THR A 164 11.35 -0.87 -1.56
C THR A 164 11.08 -2.05 -0.63
N LEU A 165 10.06 -2.86 -0.93
CA LEU A 165 9.70 -4.04 -0.13
C LEU A 165 10.80 -5.10 -0.13
N LEU A 166 11.48 -5.33 -1.27
CA LEU A 166 12.63 -6.24 -1.34
C LEU A 166 13.80 -5.73 -0.49
N LYS A 167 14.11 -4.43 -0.54
CA LYS A 167 15.17 -3.81 0.28
C LYS A 167 14.85 -3.89 1.77
N ASN A 168 13.58 -3.65 2.15
CA ASN A 168 13.08 -3.78 3.53
C ASN A 168 13.20 -5.22 4.06
N ALA A 169 12.92 -6.21 3.19
CA ALA A 169 13.13 -7.62 3.49
C ALA A 169 14.61 -8.03 3.60
N GLY A 170 15.56 -7.10 3.39
CA GLY A 170 17.00 -7.31 3.53
C GLY A 170 17.74 -7.68 2.24
N ALA A 171 17.08 -7.57 1.08
CA ALA A 171 17.71 -7.87 -0.20
C ALA A 171 18.77 -6.83 -0.62
N ILE A 172 19.66 -7.26 -1.51
CA ILE A 172 20.70 -6.43 -2.13
C ILE A 172 20.40 -6.35 -3.62
N ILE A 173 19.98 -5.19 -4.11
CA ILE A 173 19.80 -4.98 -5.55
C ILE A 173 21.17 -4.66 -6.16
N HIS A 174 21.69 -5.55 -7.01
CA HIS A 174 23.08 -5.46 -7.48
C HIS A 174 23.24 -5.25 -8.99
N VAL A 175 22.22 -5.54 -9.80
CA VAL A 175 22.26 -5.39 -11.26
C VAL A 175 20.91 -4.97 -11.81
N ARG A 176 20.91 -4.04 -12.76
CA ARG A 176 19.76 -3.73 -13.61
C ARG A 176 19.91 -4.43 -14.96
N THR A 177 18.84 -5.02 -15.50
CA THR A 177 18.94 -5.94 -16.65
C THR A 177 18.25 -5.44 -17.93
N ASN A 178 18.78 -5.90 -19.06
CA ASN A 178 18.39 -5.49 -20.41
C ASN A 178 17.04 -6.08 -20.85
N GLU A 179 16.43 -5.44 -21.84
CA GLU A 179 15.09 -5.76 -22.35
C GLU A 179 14.96 -5.37 -23.84
N PRO A 180 13.96 -5.85 -24.60
CA PRO A 180 13.81 -5.51 -26.01
C PRO A 180 13.22 -4.11 -26.23
N GLN A 181 13.46 -3.54 -27.41
CA GLN A 181 12.80 -2.31 -27.86
C GLN A 181 11.28 -2.43 -27.68
N SER A 182 10.64 -1.39 -27.11
CA SER A 182 9.21 -1.32 -26.80
C SER A 182 8.65 -2.33 -25.79
N LEU A 183 9.48 -3.20 -25.21
CA LEU A 183 9.08 -4.29 -24.29
C LEU A 183 8.16 -5.37 -24.91
N MET A 184 7.81 -5.27 -26.18
CA MET A 184 6.76 -6.09 -26.82
C MET A 184 7.32 -7.22 -27.69
N HIS A 185 8.42 -7.87 -27.31
CA HIS A 185 8.94 -9.07 -27.99
C HIS A 185 9.27 -10.21 -27.03
N ILE A 186 9.18 -11.44 -27.53
CA ILE A 186 9.79 -12.63 -26.93
C ILE A 186 11.25 -12.75 -27.40
N ASP A 187 11.99 -11.65 -27.24
CA ASP A 187 13.40 -11.49 -27.56
C ASP A 187 13.99 -10.38 -26.68
N CYS A 188 15.29 -10.13 -26.76
CA CYS A 188 15.97 -9.11 -25.97
C CYS A 188 17.04 -8.42 -26.81
N ASP A 189 16.60 -7.50 -27.66
CA ASP A 189 17.46 -6.67 -28.50
C ASP A 189 16.88 -5.26 -28.62
N ASN A 190 17.75 -4.26 -28.53
CA ASN A 190 17.44 -2.85 -28.63
C ASN A 190 18.68 -2.08 -29.09
N VAL A 191 18.47 -0.86 -29.58
CA VAL A 191 19.57 -0.02 -30.12
C VAL A 191 20.48 0.58 -29.04
N ILE A 192 20.08 0.53 -27.77
CA ILE A 192 20.82 1.13 -26.65
C ILE A 192 21.97 0.20 -26.24
N TYR A 193 21.67 -1.08 -26.00
CA TYR A 193 22.64 -2.06 -25.47
C TYR A 193 22.92 -3.21 -26.44
N GLY A 194 22.10 -3.41 -27.47
CA GLY A 194 22.21 -4.54 -28.39
C GLY A 194 21.61 -5.84 -27.83
N PRO A 195 21.89 -6.98 -28.50
CA PRO A 195 21.23 -8.24 -28.19
C PRO A 195 21.77 -8.88 -26.91
N THR A 196 20.87 -9.44 -26.11
CA THR A 196 21.17 -10.34 -24.99
C THR A 196 20.97 -11.78 -25.41
N VAL A 197 22.04 -12.58 -25.36
CA VAL A 197 22.04 -13.96 -25.87
C VAL A 197 21.85 -15.00 -24.77
N ASN A 198 21.46 -16.21 -25.17
CA ASN A 198 21.20 -17.32 -24.26
C ASN A 198 22.50 -17.99 -23.74
N PRO A 199 22.62 -18.31 -22.44
CA PRO A 199 23.81 -18.97 -21.89
C PRO A 199 24.04 -20.40 -22.38
N HIS A 200 23.00 -21.13 -22.76
CA HIS A 200 23.11 -22.51 -23.23
C HIS A 200 23.45 -22.59 -24.72
N ASN A 201 23.17 -21.54 -25.48
CA ASN A 201 23.53 -21.41 -26.89
C ASN A 201 23.50 -19.94 -27.32
N ARG A 202 24.68 -19.32 -27.47
CA ARG A 202 24.83 -17.88 -27.78
C ARG A 202 24.30 -17.42 -29.15
N LYS A 203 23.78 -18.34 -29.99
CA LYS A 203 23.05 -17.99 -31.22
C LYS A 203 21.54 -17.89 -31.04
N LEU A 204 21.03 -18.26 -29.86
CA LEU A 204 19.63 -18.19 -29.50
C LEU A 204 19.36 -16.96 -28.63
N THR A 205 18.13 -16.49 -28.67
CA THR A 205 17.67 -15.41 -27.79
C THR A 205 17.57 -15.87 -26.33
N SER A 206 17.81 -14.93 -25.42
CA SER A 206 17.49 -15.09 -23.99
C SER A 206 15.98 -15.06 -23.71
N GLY A 207 15.16 -14.79 -24.73
CA GLY A 207 13.71 -14.61 -24.61
C GLY A 207 13.38 -13.18 -24.23
N GLY A 208 12.10 -12.88 -24.06
CA GLY A 208 11.68 -11.54 -23.71
C GLY A 208 10.28 -11.42 -23.17
N SER A 209 9.91 -10.25 -22.62
CA SER A 209 10.74 -9.04 -22.60
C SER A 209 11.73 -8.94 -21.43
N SER A 210 11.69 -9.84 -20.44
CA SER A 210 12.67 -9.86 -19.33
C SER A 210 13.92 -10.70 -19.69
N GLY A 211 14.48 -10.51 -20.89
CA GLY A 211 15.56 -11.36 -21.41
C GLY A 211 16.87 -11.23 -20.63
N GLY A 212 17.20 -10.01 -20.18
CA GLY A 212 18.32 -9.77 -19.28
C GLY A 212 18.23 -10.58 -17.98
N GLU A 213 17.03 -10.63 -17.35
CA GLU A 213 16.77 -11.51 -16.21
C GLU A 213 16.93 -12.99 -16.57
N GLY A 214 16.36 -13.44 -17.69
CA GLY A 214 16.52 -14.82 -18.15
C GLY A 214 18.00 -15.22 -18.26
N ALA A 215 18.80 -14.42 -18.96
CA ALA A 215 20.24 -14.65 -19.10
C ALA A 215 20.99 -14.59 -17.74
N SER A 216 20.64 -13.63 -16.88
CA SER A 216 21.16 -13.50 -15.51
C SER A 216 20.96 -14.80 -14.72
N LEU A 217 19.73 -15.31 -14.65
CA LEU A 217 19.40 -16.51 -13.88
C LEU A 217 19.95 -17.79 -14.54
N GLY A 218 19.98 -17.86 -15.87
CA GLY A 218 20.56 -18.98 -16.60
C GLY A 218 22.08 -19.13 -16.39
N PHE A 219 22.77 -18.04 -16.05
CA PHE A 219 24.20 -18.03 -15.72
C PHE A 219 24.48 -17.88 -14.21
N ARG A 220 23.43 -17.78 -13.38
CA ARG A 220 23.48 -17.57 -11.92
C ARG A 220 24.15 -16.26 -11.50
N CYS A 221 23.95 -15.20 -12.28
CA CYS A 221 24.42 -13.84 -11.96
C CYS A 221 23.66 -13.19 -10.79
N ALA A 222 22.46 -13.67 -10.50
CA ALA A 222 21.63 -13.28 -9.37
C ALA A 222 21.01 -14.52 -8.73
N ALA A 223 20.60 -14.42 -7.46
CA ALA A 223 19.87 -15.49 -6.79
C ALA A 223 18.37 -15.44 -7.15
N ILE A 224 17.82 -14.23 -7.28
CA ILE A 224 16.44 -13.95 -7.69
C ILE A 224 16.47 -12.80 -8.71
N GLY A 225 15.63 -12.87 -9.73
CA GLY A 225 15.41 -11.80 -10.70
C GLY A 225 13.99 -11.29 -10.66
N ILE A 226 13.78 -10.02 -11.01
CA ILE A 226 12.47 -9.37 -11.05
C ILE A 226 12.17 -8.92 -12.47
N GLY A 227 11.12 -9.50 -13.07
CA GLY A 227 10.66 -9.16 -14.42
C GLY A 227 9.18 -8.78 -14.47
N THR A 228 8.69 -8.47 -15.66
CA THR A 228 7.28 -8.14 -15.91
C THR A 228 6.66 -9.06 -16.95
N ASP A 229 5.35 -9.32 -16.90
CA ASP A 229 4.64 -10.27 -17.78
C ASP A 229 3.24 -9.76 -18.19
N ILE A 230 3.11 -9.33 -19.45
CA ILE A 230 1.81 -9.00 -20.08
C ILE A 230 1.40 -10.03 -21.16
N GLY A 231 2.35 -10.82 -21.67
CA GLY A 231 2.12 -11.86 -22.70
C GLY A 231 3.01 -13.10 -22.59
N GLY A 232 3.84 -13.20 -21.55
CA GLY A 232 4.88 -14.23 -21.40
C GLY A 232 6.21 -13.70 -20.87
N SER A 233 6.33 -12.40 -20.61
CA SER A 233 7.63 -11.74 -20.44
C SER A 233 8.43 -12.11 -19.18
N VAL A 234 7.87 -12.83 -18.20
CA VAL A 234 8.63 -13.51 -17.13
C VAL A 234 8.86 -14.98 -17.50
N ARG A 235 7.82 -15.62 -18.02
CA ARG A 235 7.79 -17.06 -18.30
C ARG A 235 8.72 -17.48 -19.44
N VAL A 236 8.82 -16.71 -20.52
CA VAL A 236 9.61 -17.11 -21.69
C VAL A 236 11.11 -16.93 -21.48
N PRO A 237 11.60 -15.82 -20.89
CA PRO A 237 13.01 -15.73 -20.51
C PRO A 237 13.44 -16.84 -19.55
N ALA A 238 12.58 -17.17 -18.57
CA ALA A 238 12.82 -18.30 -17.68
C ALA A 238 12.90 -19.62 -18.46
N ALA A 239 11.94 -19.87 -19.36
CA ALA A 239 11.91 -21.04 -20.22
C ALA A 239 13.19 -21.19 -21.05
N PHE A 240 13.57 -20.13 -21.76
CA PHE A 240 14.66 -20.16 -22.71
C PHE A 240 16.01 -20.34 -22.03
N CYS A 241 16.23 -19.70 -20.89
CA CYS A 241 17.50 -19.75 -20.17
C CYS A 241 17.58 -20.86 -19.11
N GLY A 242 16.55 -21.71 -19.00
CA GLY A 242 16.54 -22.86 -18.09
C GLY A 242 16.36 -22.49 -16.62
N ALA A 243 15.62 -21.41 -16.35
CA ALA A 243 15.24 -20.94 -15.02
C ALA A 243 13.75 -21.21 -14.73
N TYR A 244 13.34 -20.90 -13.51
CA TYR A 244 11.94 -20.91 -13.09
C TYR A 244 11.41 -19.48 -13.15
N GLY A 245 10.16 -19.31 -13.56
CA GLY A 245 9.51 -18.00 -13.61
C GLY A 245 8.07 -18.10 -13.17
N LEU A 246 7.63 -17.17 -12.32
CA LEU A 246 6.25 -17.12 -11.82
C LEU A 246 5.54 -15.89 -12.37
N ARG A 247 4.44 -16.15 -13.07
CA ARG A 247 3.41 -15.16 -13.36
C ARG A 247 2.27 -15.39 -12.39
N THR A 248 1.96 -14.40 -11.55
CA THR A 248 0.78 -14.44 -10.68
C THR A 248 -0.49 -14.06 -11.44
N THR A 249 -1.63 -14.25 -10.80
CA THR A 249 -2.83 -13.46 -11.07
C THR A 249 -2.50 -11.95 -10.98
N ALA A 250 -3.14 -11.15 -11.82
CA ALA A 250 -2.97 -9.71 -11.82
C ALA A 250 -3.38 -9.08 -10.48
N LEU A 251 -2.83 -7.90 -10.19
CA LEU A 251 -3.09 -7.14 -8.96
C LEU A 251 -2.68 -7.87 -7.67
N ARG A 252 -1.77 -8.85 -7.76
CA ARG A 252 -1.21 -9.53 -6.59
C ARG A 252 0.05 -8.85 -6.07
N ASN A 253 1.00 -8.58 -6.95
CA ASN A 253 2.20 -7.83 -6.63
C ASN A 253 2.03 -6.35 -6.97
N PRO A 254 2.63 -5.43 -6.19
CA PRO A 254 2.64 -4.01 -6.49
C PRO A 254 3.24 -3.72 -7.87
N TYR A 255 2.64 -2.76 -8.57
CA TYR A 255 3.03 -2.32 -9.91
C TYR A 255 3.42 -0.83 -9.95
N LYS A 256 3.23 -0.11 -8.84
CA LYS A 256 3.65 1.29 -8.69
C LYS A 256 5.15 1.46 -8.92
N GLY A 257 5.49 2.42 -9.79
CA GLY A 257 6.87 2.74 -10.17
C GLY A 257 7.39 1.93 -11.37
N VAL A 258 6.53 1.27 -12.13
CA VAL A 258 6.90 0.66 -13.42
C VAL A 258 6.63 1.65 -14.55
N LEU A 259 7.62 1.89 -15.42
CA LEU A 259 7.47 2.76 -16.58
C LEU A 259 7.15 1.96 -17.84
N LEU A 260 6.05 2.27 -18.52
CA LEU A 260 5.67 1.63 -19.78
C LEU A 260 5.00 2.61 -20.74
N ALA A 261 5.00 2.25 -22.02
CA ALA A 261 4.25 3.00 -23.01
C ALA A 261 2.78 2.54 -23.01
N GLY A 262 1.86 3.49 -22.85
CA GLY A 262 0.41 3.21 -22.80
C GLY A 262 -0.17 3.15 -21.39
N ASP A 263 0.33 3.97 -20.46
CA ASP A 263 -0.26 4.15 -19.13
C ASP A 263 -1.78 4.34 -19.21
N GLY A 264 -2.52 3.65 -18.33
CA GLY A 264 -3.97 3.64 -18.31
C GLY A 264 -4.63 2.52 -19.13
N GLN A 265 -3.87 1.69 -19.86
CA GLN A 265 -4.41 0.44 -20.39
C GLN A 265 -4.67 -0.53 -19.22
N GLU A 266 -5.93 -0.93 -19.04
CA GLU A 266 -6.31 -1.92 -18.03
C GLU A 266 -6.93 -3.20 -18.60
N SER A 267 -7.15 -3.25 -19.92
CA SER A 267 -7.84 -4.37 -20.56
C SER A 267 -7.03 -5.67 -20.48
N ILE A 268 -5.71 -5.61 -20.43
CA ILE A 268 -4.85 -6.78 -20.17
C ILE A 268 -3.77 -6.31 -19.20
N ARG A 269 -3.97 -6.61 -17.92
CA ARG A 269 -3.06 -6.15 -16.88
C ARG A 269 -1.74 -6.91 -16.93
N CYS A 270 -0.66 -6.14 -16.93
CA CYS A 270 0.69 -6.65 -16.71
C CYS A 270 0.88 -7.00 -15.23
N ILE A 271 1.85 -7.87 -14.93
CA ILE A 271 2.29 -8.17 -13.56
C ILE A 271 3.79 -7.96 -13.42
N ILE A 272 4.25 -7.76 -12.19
CA ILE A 272 5.64 -7.98 -11.79
C ILE A 272 5.74 -9.38 -11.17
N GLY A 273 6.73 -10.18 -11.61
CA GLY A 273 6.90 -11.56 -11.15
C GLY A 273 8.36 -11.96 -11.02
N PRO A 274 8.69 -12.88 -10.08
CA PRO A 274 10.06 -13.32 -9.87
C PRO A 274 10.51 -14.39 -10.88
N LEU A 275 11.80 -14.38 -11.17
CA LEU A 275 12.57 -15.45 -11.80
C LEU A 275 13.57 -16.00 -10.78
N ALA A 276 13.82 -17.30 -10.78
CA ALA A 276 14.78 -17.92 -9.87
C ALA A 276 15.32 -19.25 -10.42
N ASN A 277 16.28 -19.87 -9.72
CA ASN A 277 16.78 -21.20 -10.06
C ASN A 277 16.07 -22.34 -9.32
N SER A 278 15.09 -22.04 -8.46
CA SER A 278 14.30 -23.03 -7.75
C SER A 278 12.87 -22.52 -7.47
N VAL A 279 11.92 -23.43 -7.31
CA VAL A 279 10.55 -23.11 -6.88
C VAL A 279 10.53 -22.52 -5.46
N GLY A 280 11.43 -22.98 -4.60
CA GLY A 280 11.55 -22.48 -3.22
C GLY A 280 11.89 -21.00 -3.17
N ASP A 281 12.76 -20.53 -4.07
CA ASP A 281 13.17 -19.13 -4.14
C ASP A 281 12.09 -18.23 -4.78
N LEU A 282 11.28 -18.77 -5.71
CA LEU A 282 10.07 -18.06 -6.19
C LEU A 282 9.09 -17.83 -5.02
N ASN A 283 8.84 -18.86 -4.21
CA ASN A 283 7.99 -18.75 -3.04
C ASN A 283 8.57 -17.77 -2.00
N LEU A 284 9.89 -17.80 -1.77
CA LEU A 284 10.57 -16.87 -0.88
C LEU A 284 10.38 -15.41 -1.32
N ALA A 285 10.57 -15.12 -2.62
CA ALA A 285 10.38 -13.78 -3.17
C ALA A 285 8.95 -13.26 -2.97
N GLN A 286 7.95 -14.07 -3.35
CA GLN A 286 6.54 -13.66 -3.24
C GLN A 286 6.11 -13.49 -1.79
N LYS A 287 6.48 -14.43 -0.93
CA LYS A 287 6.17 -14.34 0.49
C LYS A 287 6.80 -13.09 1.11
N ALA A 288 8.06 -12.80 0.80
CA ALA A 288 8.76 -11.63 1.32
C ALA A 288 8.08 -10.31 0.95
N VAL A 289 7.49 -10.22 -0.25
CA VAL A 289 6.76 -9.03 -0.70
C VAL A 289 5.37 -8.95 -0.07
N LEU A 290 4.59 -10.03 -0.12
CA LEU A 290 3.17 -10.00 0.26
C LEU A 290 2.94 -10.05 1.79
N ASP A 291 3.88 -10.58 2.56
CA ASP A 291 3.84 -10.52 4.04
C ASP A 291 3.97 -9.09 4.57
N GLN A 292 4.41 -8.14 3.74
CA GLN A 292 4.49 -6.72 4.08
C GLN A 292 3.22 -5.95 3.70
N GLU A 293 2.15 -6.64 3.30
CA GLU A 293 0.82 -6.05 3.05
C GLU A 293 0.84 -4.87 2.06
N PRO A 294 1.41 -5.02 0.84
CA PRO A 294 1.64 -3.91 -0.09
C PRO A 294 0.38 -3.17 -0.54
N TRP A 295 -0.80 -3.76 -0.35
CA TRP A 295 -2.10 -3.14 -0.64
C TRP A 295 -2.44 -1.96 0.29
N GLU A 296 -1.75 -1.82 1.43
CA GLU A 296 -1.84 -0.63 2.28
C GLU A 296 -1.17 0.61 1.65
N GLU A 297 -0.23 0.41 0.71
CA GLU A 297 0.42 1.48 -0.05
C GLU A 297 -0.12 1.63 -1.48
N GLU A 298 -0.42 0.52 -2.16
CA GLU A 298 -0.98 0.49 -3.51
C GLU A 298 -2.40 -0.11 -3.49
N THR A 299 -3.41 0.76 -3.34
CA THR A 299 -4.81 0.37 -3.11
C THR A 299 -5.50 -0.31 -4.30
N SER A 300 -4.85 -0.36 -5.47
CA SER A 300 -5.34 -1.11 -6.63
C SER A 300 -5.15 -2.62 -6.48
N LEU A 301 -4.30 -3.05 -5.55
CA LEU A 301 -4.00 -4.45 -5.29
C LEU A 301 -5.15 -5.16 -4.61
N VAL A 302 -5.26 -6.46 -4.87
CA VAL A 302 -6.16 -7.33 -4.12
C VAL A 302 -5.50 -7.67 -2.78
N PRO A 303 -6.11 -7.33 -1.62
CA PRO A 303 -5.52 -7.53 -0.30
C PRO A 303 -5.60 -9.00 0.12
N LEU A 304 -4.75 -9.82 -0.51
CA LEU A 304 -4.79 -11.27 -0.36
C LEU A 304 -3.40 -11.79 0.06
N PRO A 305 -3.23 -12.11 1.36
CA PRO A 305 -1.98 -12.62 1.91
C PRO A 305 -1.50 -13.90 1.22
N TRP A 306 -0.17 -14.11 1.23
CA TRP A 306 0.45 -15.31 0.70
C TRP A 306 0.23 -16.50 1.63
N LYS A 307 -0.54 -17.47 1.17
CA LYS A 307 -0.98 -18.60 2.01
C LYS A 307 0.03 -19.74 2.01
N GLU A 308 0.19 -20.38 3.16
CA GLU A 308 0.82 -21.69 3.21
C GLU A 308 -0.16 -22.75 2.72
N VAL A 309 0.21 -23.43 1.63
CA VAL A 309 -0.56 -24.52 1.04
C VAL A 309 0.16 -25.84 1.33
N PRO A 310 -0.51 -26.84 1.93
CA PRO A 310 0.09 -28.15 2.16
C PRO A 310 0.37 -28.85 0.83
N ALA A 311 1.43 -29.66 0.79
CA ALA A 311 1.75 -30.46 -0.38
C ALA A 311 0.57 -31.36 -0.78
N TYR A 312 0.26 -31.39 -2.08
CA TYR A 312 -0.83 -32.21 -2.60
C TYR A 312 -0.45 -33.69 -2.56
N LYS A 313 -1.38 -34.56 -2.14
CA LYS A 313 -1.20 -35.99 -2.41
C LYS A 313 -1.43 -36.25 -3.91
N PRO A 314 -0.64 -37.11 -4.55
CA PRO A 314 -0.76 -37.36 -5.99
C PRO A 314 -2.16 -37.74 -6.47
N ASP A 315 -2.89 -38.53 -5.67
CA ASP A 315 -4.23 -39.03 -5.98
C ASP A 315 -5.34 -37.98 -5.83
N GLN A 316 -5.03 -36.81 -5.28
CA GLN A 316 -5.99 -35.72 -5.05
C GLN A 316 -6.04 -34.68 -6.16
N ILE A 317 -5.12 -34.73 -7.14
CA ILE A 317 -5.02 -33.72 -8.18
C ILE A 317 -5.16 -34.33 -9.58
N THR A 318 -5.84 -33.60 -10.47
CA THR A 318 -5.92 -33.92 -11.89
C THR A 318 -5.15 -32.89 -12.71
N VAL A 319 -4.14 -33.33 -13.46
CA VAL A 319 -3.38 -32.50 -14.38
C VAL A 319 -3.88 -32.74 -15.81
N GLY A 320 -4.43 -31.70 -16.42
CA GLY A 320 -4.77 -31.68 -17.84
C GLY A 320 -3.52 -31.38 -18.69
N VAL A 321 -3.34 -32.07 -19.80
CA VAL A 321 -2.19 -31.86 -20.71
C VAL A 321 -2.69 -31.23 -21.99
N ILE A 322 -2.23 -30.01 -22.28
CA ILE A 322 -2.35 -29.41 -23.60
C ILE A 322 -1.10 -29.81 -24.38
N TRP A 323 -1.28 -30.68 -25.36
CA TRP A 323 -0.18 -31.14 -26.22
C TRP A 323 0.22 -30.08 -27.25
N ASP A 324 -0.77 -29.40 -27.82
CA ASP A 324 -0.63 -28.26 -28.69
C ASP A 324 -1.79 -27.28 -28.44
N ASP A 325 -1.62 -26.00 -28.80
CA ASP A 325 -2.62 -24.94 -28.56
C ASP A 325 -3.78 -24.92 -29.58
N GLY A 326 -3.83 -25.88 -30.50
CA GLY A 326 -4.80 -25.95 -31.59
C GLY A 326 -4.49 -25.01 -32.76
N VAL A 327 -3.41 -24.22 -32.68
CA VAL A 327 -3.05 -23.20 -33.68
C VAL A 327 -1.69 -23.49 -34.31
N VAL A 328 -0.64 -23.69 -33.51
CA VAL A 328 0.73 -23.99 -33.97
C VAL A 328 1.25 -25.26 -33.31
N HIS A 329 1.77 -26.19 -34.11
CA HIS A 329 2.37 -27.42 -33.59
C HIS A 329 3.67 -27.14 -32.82
N PRO A 330 3.87 -27.73 -31.63
CA PRO A 330 5.15 -27.66 -30.94
C PRO A 330 6.25 -28.37 -31.74
N HIS A 331 7.48 -27.90 -31.57
CA HIS A 331 8.64 -28.57 -32.12
C HIS A 331 8.90 -29.90 -31.38
N PRO A 332 9.57 -30.89 -32.04
CA PRO A 332 9.93 -32.17 -31.45
C PRO A 332 10.48 -32.15 -30.00
N PRO A 333 11.43 -31.25 -29.62
CA PRO A 333 11.94 -31.23 -28.26
C PRO A 333 10.87 -30.89 -27.23
N THR A 334 9.94 -29.98 -27.54
CA THR A 334 8.83 -29.61 -26.66
C THR A 334 7.87 -30.78 -26.46
N THR A 335 7.51 -31.47 -27.54
CA THR A 335 6.68 -32.69 -27.50
C THR A 335 7.34 -33.78 -26.66
N ARG A 336 8.66 -33.98 -26.79
CA ARG A 336 9.43 -34.90 -25.94
C ARG A 336 9.42 -34.48 -24.47
N GLY A 337 9.57 -33.17 -24.20
CA GLY A 337 9.46 -32.59 -22.87
C GLY A 337 8.12 -32.92 -22.21
N LEU A 338 7.00 -32.71 -22.93
CA LEU A 338 5.66 -33.05 -22.45
C LEU A 338 5.52 -34.54 -22.14
N LYS A 339 5.96 -35.43 -23.06
CA LYS A 339 5.93 -36.88 -22.85
C LYS A 339 6.71 -37.29 -21.59
N HIS A 340 7.88 -36.67 -21.36
CA HIS A 340 8.70 -36.90 -20.17
C HIS A 340 8.01 -36.44 -18.88
N ALA A 341 7.45 -35.24 -18.86
CA ALA A 341 6.73 -34.71 -17.70
C ALA A 341 5.48 -35.56 -17.38
N VAL A 342 4.69 -35.94 -18.39
CA VAL A 342 3.53 -36.83 -18.24
C VAL A 342 3.94 -38.19 -17.67
N SER A 343 5.04 -38.77 -18.15
CA SER A 343 5.57 -40.03 -17.61
C SER A 343 5.93 -39.91 -16.13
N LYS A 344 6.61 -38.83 -15.73
CA LYS A 344 6.95 -38.58 -14.33
C LYS A 344 5.72 -38.36 -13.43
N LEU A 345 4.72 -37.61 -13.90
CA LEU A 345 3.47 -37.39 -13.18
C LEU A 345 2.71 -38.71 -12.97
N LYS A 346 2.57 -39.52 -14.02
CA LYS A 346 1.95 -40.86 -13.92
C LYS A 346 2.74 -41.77 -12.98
N ALA A 347 4.07 -41.76 -13.04
CA ALA A 347 4.92 -42.52 -12.12
C ALA A 347 4.78 -42.07 -10.66
N ALA A 348 4.47 -40.80 -10.43
CA ALA A 348 4.14 -40.25 -9.12
C ALA A 348 2.70 -40.57 -8.66
N SER A 349 1.89 -41.29 -9.45
CA SER A 349 0.47 -41.57 -9.20
C SER A 349 -0.45 -40.36 -9.29
N VAL A 350 -0.04 -39.31 -10.03
CA VAL A 350 -0.91 -38.17 -10.36
C VAL A 350 -1.89 -38.57 -11.47
N LYS A 351 -3.16 -38.17 -11.36
CA LYS A 351 -4.13 -38.36 -12.42
C LYS A 351 -3.82 -37.39 -13.57
N VAL A 352 -3.46 -37.93 -14.72
CA VAL A 352 -3.15 -37.13 -15.93
C VAL A 352 -4.18 -37.41 -17.00
N VAL A 353 -4.79 -36.36 -17.55
CA VAL A 353 -5.79 -36.43 -18.61
C VAL A 353 -5.39 -35.53 -19.77
N ASP A 354 -5.75 -35.89 -21.00
CA ASP A 354 -5.61 -34.97 -22.13
C ASP A 354 -6.61 -33.83 -21.98
N PHE A 355 -6.18 -32.61 -22.29
CA PHE A 355 -7.01 -31.42 -22.24
C PHE A 355 -6.98 -30.72 -23.61
N GLU A 356 -8.08 -30.81 -24.33
CA GLU A 356 -8.23 -30.09 -25.60
C GLU A 356 -8.24 -28.56 -25.35
N PRO A 357 -7.37 -27.76 -26.00
CA PRO A 357 -7.37 -26.31 -25.83
C PRO A 357 -8.74 -25.72 -26.16
N TYR A 358 -9.23 -24.81 -25.31
CA TYR A 358 -10.56 -24.22 -25.49
C TYR A 358 -10.48 -22.91 -26.26
N GLU A 359 -10.74 -22.98 -27.57
CA GLU A 359 -10.85 -21.82 -28.48
C GLU A 359 -9.69 -20.80 -28.37
N HIS A 360 -8.43 -21.27 -28.35
CA HIS A 360 -7.27 -20.38 -28.19
C HIS A 360 -7.16 -19.32 -29.30
N SER A 361 -7.59 -19.61 -30.53
CA SER A 361 -7.66 -18.62 -31.62
C SER A 361 -8.60 -17.45 -31.29
N ARG A 362 -9.79 -17.74 -30.72
CA ARG A 362 -10.73 -16.69 -30.27
C ARG A 362 -10.11 -15.86 -29.13
N GLY A 363 -9.40 -16.53 -28.22
CA GLY A 363 -8.64 -15.85 -27.17
C GLY A 363 -7.60 -14.89 -27.74
N TRP A 364 -6.87 -15.29 -28.78
CA TRP A 364 -5.90 -14.45 -29.47
C TRP A 364 -6.54 -13.25 -30.19
N ASP A 365 -7.68 -13.45 -30.87
CA ASP A 365 -8.38 -12.37 -31.58
C ASP A 365 -8.83 -11.25 -30.63
N ILE A 366 -9.32 -11.62 -29.43
CA ILE A 366 -9.66 -10.66 -28.38
C ILE A 366 -8.40 -9.99 -27.83
N LEU A 367 -7.38 -10.79 -27.50
CA LEU A 367 -6.18 -10.34 -26.82
C LEU A 367 -5.34 -9.36 -27.67
N SER A 368 -5.12 -9.69 -28.93
CA SER A 368 -4.29 -8.89 -29.86
C SER A 368 -4.86 -7.49 -30.06
N ALA A 369 -6.19 -7.36 -30.16
CA ALA A 369 -6.87 -6.06 -30.23
C ALA A 369 -6.72 -5.26 -28.93
N LEU A 370 -6.73 -5.93 -27.76
CA LEU A 370 -6.62 -5.29 -26.46
C LEU A 370 -5.18 -4.88 -26.10
N TYR A 371 -4.13 -5.48 -26.69
CA TYR A 371 -2.75 -5.02 -26.49
C TYR A 371 -2.49 -3.62 -27.06
N PHE A 372 -3.13 -3.29 -28.19
CA PHE A 372 -2.88 -2.05 -28.93
C PHE A 372 -4.20 -1.35 -29.27
N PRO A 373 -4.98 -0.90 -28.27
CA PRO A 373 -6.28 -0.26 -28.53
C PRO A 373 -6.14 1.05 -29.32
N ASP A 374 -4.99 1.71 -29.24
CA ASP A 374 -4.68 2.93 -29.98
C ASP A 374 -3.96 2.66 -31.33
N ALA A 375 -4.00 1.42 -31.83
CA ALA A 375 -3.25 0.98 -33.01
C ALA A 375 -1.72 1.14 -32.88
N ALA A 376 -1.21 0.99 -31.64
CA ALA A 376 0.19 1.18 -31.25
C ALA A 376 0.72 2.58 -31.54
N LYS A 377 -0.18 3.58 -31.63
CA LYS A 377 0.17 4.94 -32.02
C LYS A 377 1.13 5.57 -31.02
N TYR A 378 0.87 5.42 -29.73
CA TYR A 378 1.70 6.01 -28.68
C TYR A 378 3.13 5.46 -28.71
N GLN A 379 3.29 4.14 -28.87
CA GLN A 379 4.60 3.49 -29.00
C GLN A 379 5.33 3.96 -30.26
N LYS A 380 4.63 4.08 -31.40
CA LYS A 380 5.20 4.59 -32.66
C LYS A 380 5.66 6.05 -32.53
N ASP A 381 4.87 6.90 -31.90
CA ASP A 381 5.21 8.31 -31.66
C ASP A 381 6.46 8.44 -30.77
N LEU A 382 6.61 7.57 -29.74
CA LEU A 382 7.81 7.52 -28.90
C LEU A 382 9.06 7.13 -29.68
N LEU A 383 9.00 6.07 -30.50
CA LEU A 383 10.12 5.66 -31.36
C LEU A 383 10.49 6.77 -32.36
N GLN A 384 9.50 7.45 -32.92
CA GLN A 384 9.74 8.59 -33.82
C GLN A 384 10.43 9.75 -33.07
N LYS A 385 10.01 10.05 -31.84
CA LYS A 385 10.60 11.10 -31.00
C LYS A 385 12.04 10.81 -30.61
N GLY A 386 12.36 9.54 -30.31
CA GLY A 386 13.73 9.14 -30.01
C GLY A 386 14.62 9.15 -31.26
N GLY A 387 14.04 8.82 -32.42
CA GLY A 387 14.68 8.83 -33.75
C GLY A 387 15.40 7.53 -34.09
N GLU A 388 15.24 6.50 -33.26
CA GLU A 388 15.81 5.16 -33.45
C GLU A 388 15.13 4.39 -34.59
N PRO A 389 15.86 3.47 -35.26
CA PRO A 389 15.23 2.53 -36.17
C PRO A 389 14.28 1.59 -35.41
N VAL A 390 13.14 1.30 -36.03
CA VAL A 390 12.18 0.29 -35.54
C VAL A 390 12.75 -1.09 -35.84
N ALA A 391 12.90 -1.93 -34.82
CA ALA A 391 13.36 -3.30 -34.98
C ALA A 391 12.31 -4.16 -35.69
N ALA A 392 12.75 -5.18 -36.42
CA ALA A 392 11.85 -6.04 -37.21
C ALA A 392 10.79 -6.75 -36.36
N LEU A 393 11.14 -7.17 -35.13
CA LEU A 393 10.17 -7.74 -34.20
C LEU A 393 9.20 -6.70 -33.64
N THR A 394 9.60 -5.42 -33.54
CA THR A 394 8.72 -4.31 -33.13
C THR A 394 7.69 -4.05 -34.20
N GLU A 395 8.13 -4.01 -35.45
CA GLU A 395 7.24 -3.86 -36.60
C GLU A 395 6.26 -5.04 -36.70
N TRP A 396 6.75 -6.27 -36.51
CA TRP A 396 5.88 -7.45 -36.47
C TRP A 396 4.90 -7.42 -35.28
N ALA A 397 5.33 -7.04 -34.08
CA ALA A 397 4.46 -6.90 -32.92
C ALA A 397 3.34 -5.88 -33.18
N PHE A 398 3.68 -4.70 -33.69
CA PHE A 398 2.70 -3.65 -34.00
C PHE A 398 1.80 -4.02 -35.19
N SER A 399 2.24 -4.90 -36.09
CA SER A 399 1.40 -5.42 -37.17
C SER A 399 0.23 -6.30 -36.67
N GLN A 400 0.28 -6.77 -35.42
CA GLN A 400 -0.83 -7.48 -34.78
C GLN A 400 -1.95 -6.53 -34.32
N ALA A 401 -1.68 -5.23 -34.24
CA ALA A 401 -2.69 -4.23 -33.91
C ALA A 401 -3.72 -4.09 -35.04
N ARG A 402 -4.92 -3.59 -34.71
CA ARG A 402 -5.87 -3.16 -35.75
C ARG A 402 -5.27 -1.98 -36.54
N PRO A 403 -5.64 -1.81 -37.82
CA PRO A 403 -5.13 -0.69 -38.64
C PRO A 403 -5.49 0.68 -38.07
N GLU A 404 -6.66 0.81 -37.48
CA GLU A 404 -7.18 2.02 -36.86
C GLU A 404 -7.40 1.82 -35.36
N PRO A 405 -7.26 2.88 -34.53
CA PRO A 405 -7.60 2.84 -33.12
C PRO A 405 -9.04 2.36 -32.90
N ILE A 406 -9.26 1.54 -31.87
CA ILE A 406 -10.61 1.16 -31.47
C ILE A 406 -11.26 2.27 -30.64
N THR A 407 -12.56 2.42 -30.80
CA THR A 407 -13.36 3.32 -29.97
C THR A 407 -13.48 2.79 -28.53
N VAL A 408 -13.87 3.67 -27.60
CA VAL A 408 -14.15 3.27 -26.21
C VAL A 408 -15.23 2.19 -26.14
N VAL A 409 -16.26 2.29 -26.99
CA VAL A 409 -17.35 1.30 -27.06
C VAL A 409 -16.83 -0.06 -27.53
N GLU A 410 -16.02 -0.10 -28.58
CA GLU A 410 -15.41 -1.36 -29.05
C GLU A 410 -14.47 -1.97 -28.01
N ASN A 411 -13.72 -1.15 -27.25
CA ASN A 411 -12.91 -1.62 -26.14
C ASN A 411 -13.78 -2.25 -25.04
N TRP A 412 -14.90 -1.61 -24.68
CA TRP A 412 -15.87 -2.20 -23.74
C TRP A 412 -16.43 -3.53 -24.25
N ASP A 413 -16.79 -3.63 -25.53
CA ASP A 413 -17.28 -4.86 -26.14
C ASP A 413 -16.21 -5.98 -26.09
N LEU A 414 -14.94 -5.65 -26.35
CA LEU A 414 -13.84 -6.60 -26.22
C LEU A 414 -13.61 -7.02 -24.76
N ASN A 415 -13.75 -6.10 -23.81
CA ASN A 415 -13.68 -6.43 -22.37
C ASN A 415 -14.82 -7.38 -21.95
N VAL A 416 -16.05 -7.17 -22.46
CA VAL A 416 -17.17 -8.09 -22.23
C VAL A 416 -16.86 -9.48 -22.82
N GLN A 417 -16.33 -9.54 -24.04
CA GLN A 417 -15.93 -10.79 -24.67
C GLN A 417 -14.80 -11.51 -23.91
N ARG A 418 -13.83 -10.75 -23.37
CA ARG A 418 -12.77 -11.27 -22.51
C ARG A 418 -13.34 -11.92 -21.26
N GLU A 419 -14.25 -11.26 -20.54
CA GLU A 419 -14.86 -11.82 -19.33
C GLU A 419 -15.72 -13.06 -19.64
N ALA A 420 -16.45 -13.05 -20.75
CA ALA A 420 -17.16 -14.24 -21.22
C ALA A 420 -16.20 -15.40 -21.48
N TYR A 421 -15.09 -15.15 -22.20
CA TYR A 421 -14.08 -16.15 -22.49
C TYR A 421 -13.44 -16.73 -21.21
N ARG A 422 -13.12 -15.88 -20.22
CA ARG A 422 -12.64 -16.31 -18.89
C ARG A 422 -13.61 -17.25 -18.19
N ALA A 423 -14.89 -16.87 -18.14
CA ALA A 423 -15.94 -17.66 -17.49
C ALA A 423 -16.15 -19.02 -18.20
N GLU A 424 -16.16 -19.01 -19.54
CA GLU A 424 -16.29 -20.22 -20.34
C GLU A 424 -15.10 -21.16 -20.15
N TYR A 425 -13.86 -20.67 -20.19
CA TYR A 425 -12.66 -21.48 -20.00
C TYR A 425 -12.63 -22.10 -18.59
N HIS A 426 -12.97 -21.30 -17.56
CA HIS A 426 -13.09 -21.80 -16.19
C HIS A 426 -14.13 -22.90 -16.06
N ARG A 427 -15.31 -22.73 -16.69
CA ARG A 427 -16.35 -23.77 -16.75
C ARG A 427 -15.83 -25.05 -17.40
N VAL A 428 -15.11 -24.96 -18.51
CA VAL A 428 -14.54 -26.12 -19.21
C VAL A 428 -13.52 -26.87 -18.33
N MET A 429 -12.64 -26.15 -17.63
CA MET A 429 -11.72 -26.77 -16.67
C MET A 429 -12.48 -27.53 -15.56
N LYS A 430 -13.56 -26.92 -15.04
CA LYS A 430 -14.40 -27.52 -14.00
C LYS A 430 -15.16 -28.76 -14.49
N GLU A 431 -15.82 -28.67 -15.64
CA GLU A 431 -16.59 -29.77 -16.24
C GLU A 431 -15.70 -30.98 -16.57
N ARG A 432 -14.45 -30.72 -16.98
CA ARG A 432 -13.45 -31.76 -17.25
C ARG A 432 -12.70 -32.23 -16.00
N GLY A 433 -12.98 -31.63 -14.83
CA GLY A 433 -12.40 -32.00 -13.55
C GLY A 433 -10.88 -31.84 -13.50
N VAL A 434 -10.36 -30.74 -14.06
CA VAL A 434 -8.92 -30.43 -14.12
C VAL A 434 -8.54 -29.37 -13.09
N ASP A 435 -7.46 -29.63 -12.36
CA ASP A 435 -6.93 -28.73 -11.33
C ASP A 435 -5.82 -27.84 -11.86
N PHE A 436 -4.92 -28.43 -12.65
CA PHE A 436 -3.78 -27.75 -13.25
C PHE A 436 -3.66 -28.13 -14.72
N ILE A 437 -3.13 -27.22 -15.54
CA ILE A 437 -2.81 -27.49 -16.93
C ILE A 437 -1.30 -27.52 -17.11
N LEU A 438 -0.77 -28.63 -17.65
CA LEU A 438 0.60 -28.74 -18.14
C LEU A 438 0.60 -28.46 -19.65
N CYS A 439 1.43 -27.52 -20.10
CA CYS A 439 1.49 -27.14 -21.51
C CYS A 439 2.89 -26.62 -21.92
N PRO A 440 3.14 -26.48 -23.24
CA PRO A 440 4.35 -25.81 -23.73
C PRO A 440 4.48 -24.38 -23.21
N ALA A 441 5.71 -23.95 -22.92
CA ALA A 441 6.01 -22.54 -22.61
C ALA A 441 6.28 -21.70 -23.88
N TYR A 442 6.56 -22.34 -25.01
CA TYR A 442 6.77 -21.77 -26.33
C TYR A 442 6.63 -22.87 -27.37
N VAL A 443 6.62 -22.52 -28.67
CA VAL A 443 6.55 -23.51 -29.77
C VAL A 443 7.69 -24.54 -29.65
N GLY A 444 8.89 -24.07 -29.36
CA GLY A 444 10.10 -24.90 -29.22
C GLY A 444 10.87 -24.62 -27.94
N VAL A 445 12.17 -24.90 -28.01
CA VAL A 445 13.17 -24.31 -27.09
C VAL A 445 13.41 -22.84 -27.47
N ALA A 446 14.47 -22.21 -26.93
CA ALA A 446 14.82 -20.84 -27.26
C ALA A 446 14.92 -20.60 -28.78
N ALA A 447 14.28 -19.54 -29.28
CA ALA A 447 14.28 -19.18 -30.70
C ALA A 447 15.64 -18.63 -31.15
N GLU A 448 15.90 -18.65 -32.47
CA GLU A 448 17.00 -17.88 -33.03
C GLU A 448 16.74 -16.37 -32.83
N LEU A 449 17.81 -15.59 -32.69
CA LEU A 449 17.72 -14.14 -32.51
C LEU A 449 16.87 -13.47 -33.59
N ALA A 450 16.01 -12.55 -33.19
CA ALA A 450 15.05 -11.81 -33.99
C ALA A 450 13.95 -12.64 -34.69
N THR A 451 13.72 -13.90 -34.29
CA THR A 451 12.74 -14.79 -34.96
C THR A 451 11.52 -15.18 -34.11
N GLY A 452 11.41 -14.68 -32.87
CA GLY A 452 10.37 -15.01 -31.89
C GLY A 452 8.96 -14.46 -32.19
N GLN A 453 8.31 -14.95 -33.26
CA GLN A 453 7.04 -14.43 -33.81
C GLN A 453 5.78 -15.21 -33.39
N TYR A 454 5.75 -15.79 -32.19
CA TYR A 454 4.59 -16.55 -31.71
C TYR A 454 4.45 -16.53 -30.20
N TRP A 455 3.35 -15.98 -29.67
CA TRP A 455 3.23 -15.71 -28.23
C TRP A 455 2.10 -16.49 -27.55
N LEU A 456 1.23 -17.16 -28.32
CA LEU A 456 -0.05 -17.64 -27.82
C LEU A 456 0.06 -18.64 -26.65
N TYR A 457 1.06 -19.54 -26.68
CA TYR A 457 1.32 -20.52 -25.63
C TYR A 457 1.44 -19.90 -24.23
N THR A 458 1.91 -18.66 -24.11
CA THR A 458 1.94 -17.92 -22.84
C THR A 458 0.84 -16.88 -22.74
N ALA A 459 0.52 -16.20 -23.84
CA ALA A 459 -0.40 -15.08 -23.89
C ALA A 459 -1.85 -15.48 -23.54
N ILE A 460 -2.25 -16.73 -23.82
CA ILE A 460 -3.58 -17.22 -23.45
C ILE A 460 -3.83 -17.16 -21.94
N TRP A 461 -2.78 -17.38 -21.13
CA TRP A 461 -2.87 -17.29 -19.68
C TRP A 461 -2.91 -15.83 -19.20
N ASN A 462 -2.48 -14.86 -20.04
CA ASN A 462 -2.66 -13.42 -19.79
C ASN A 462 -4.10 -12.98 -19.94
N ILE A 463 -4.74 -13.34 -21.06
CA ILE A 463 -6.15 -13.02 -21.25
C ILE A 463 -7.01 -13.73 -20.20
N LEU A 464 -6.67 -14.96 -19.78
CA LEU A 464 -7.38 -15.70 -18.73
C LEU A 464 -7.07 -15.24 -17.29
N ASP A 465 -6.02 -14.44 -17.11
CA ASP A 465 -5.46 -14.02 -15.83
C ASP A 465 -5.19 -15.18 -14.83
N GLN A 466 -4.66 -16.27 -15.36
CA GLN A 466 -4.34 -17.45 -14.58
C GLN A 466 -2.86 -17.43 -14.15
N PRO A 467 -2.56 -17.82 -12.90
CA PRO A 467 -1.19 -17.95 -12.45
C PRO A 467 -0.51 -19.11 -13.19
N ALA A 468 0.76 -18.92 -13.53
CA ALA A 468 1.54 -19.87 -14.31
C ALA A 468 3.00 -19.89 -13.87
N VAL A 469 3.53 -21.10 -13.70
CA VAL A 469 4.93 -21.37 -13.35
C VAL A 469 5.61 -22.06 -14.51
N THR A 470 6.63 -21.41 -15.07
CA THR A 470 7.55 -22.03 -16.02
C THR A 470 8.65 -22.76 -15.27
N PHE A 471 9.06 -23.92 -15.79
CA PHE A 471 10.17 -24.69 -15.25
C PHE A 471 10.95 -25.44 -16.34
N PRO A 472 12.26 -25.69 -16.13
CA PRO A 472 13.04 -26.57 -17.00
C PRO A 472 12.73 -28.04 -16.70
N THR A 473 12.58 -28.86 -17.74
CA THR A 473 12.33 -30.31 -17.59
C THR A 473 13.55 -31.12 -17.12
N GLY A 474 14.73 -30.50 -17.14
CA GLY A 474 16.03 -31.14 -16.99
C GLY A 474 16.54 -31.82 -18.26
N LEU A 475 15.75 -31.78 -19.35
CA LEU A 475 16.17 -32.23 -20.67
C LEU A 475 16.71 -31.04 -21.47
N LYS A 476 17.56 -31.35 -22.44
CA LYS A 476 18.08 -30.43 -23.45
C LYS A 476 17.71 -30.93 -24.84
N ALA A 477 17.61 -30.02 -25.80
CA ALA A 477 17.44 -30.37 -27.20
C ALA A 477 18.64 -31.17 -27.70
N ASP A 478 18.33 -32.28 -28.37
CA ASP A 478 19.29 -33.27 -28.85
C ASP A 478 18.94 -33.64 -30.31
N PRO A 479 19.76 -33.23 -31.29
CA PRO A 479 19.51 -33.50 -32.70
C PRO A 479 19.37 -34.99 -33.06
N SER A 480 19.91 -35.90 -32.24
CA SER A 480 19.83 -37.34 -32.49
C SER A 480 18.46 -37.94 -32.14
N VAL A 481 17.67 -37.25 -31.31
CA VAL A 481 16.36 -37.72 -30.83
C VAL A 481 15.24 -36.79 -31.30
N ASP A 482 15.49 -35.49 -31.34
CA ASP A 482 14.54 -34.46 -31.72
C ASP A 482 14.55 -34.20 -33.24
N VAL A 483 14.26 -35.24 -34.01
CA VAL A 483 14.22 -35.15 -35.48
C VAL A 483 12.90 -34.55 -35.97
N VAL A 484 12.95 -33.83 -37.10
CA VAL A 484 11.75 -33.27 -37.73
C VAL A 484 10.79 -34.39 -38.16
N GLU A 485 9.53 -34.29 -37.74
CA GLU A 485 8.50 -35.29 -38.03
C GLU A 485 8.17 -35.33 -39.54
N ALA A 486 8.22 -36.52 -40.15
CA ALA A 486 8.04 -36.68 -41.59
C ALA A 486 6.58 -36.55 -42.06
N ASP A 487 5.62 -36.69 -41.15
CA ASP A 487 4.18 -36.67 -41.37
C ASP A 487 3.50 -35.37 -40.92
N TYR A 488 4.29 -34.34 -40.58
CA TYR A 488 3.81 -33.00 -40.27
C TYR A 488 2.92 -32.45 -41.41
N LYS A 489 1.72 -31.95 -41.04
CA LYS A 489 0.80 -31.27 -41.94
C LYS A 489 0.43 -29.91 -41.35
N PRO A 490 0.77 -28.79 -42.02
CA PRO A 490 0.47 -27.47 -41.49
C PRO A 490 -1.05 -27.22 -41.43
N ARG A 491 -1.52 -26.65 -40.32
CA ARG A 491 -2.91 -26.19 -40.14
C ARG A 491 -3.16 -24.84 -40.79
N SER A 492 -2.13 -24.01 -40.87
CA SER A 492 -2.17 -22.64 -41.40
C SER A 492 -0.79 -22.21 -41.89
N ALA A 493 -0.72 -21.06 -42.58
CA ALA A 493 0.57 -20.47 -42.98
C ALA A 493 1.42 -20.04 -41.76
N GLN A 494 0.78 -19.69 -40.64
CA GLN A 494 1.49 -19.37 -39.39
C GLN A 494 2.12 -20.62 -38.78
N ASP A 495 1.34 -21.72 -38.70
CA ASP A 495 1.83 -23.01 -38.22
C ASP A 495 3.01 -23.50 -39.07
N GLU A 496 2.87 -23.46 -40.41
CA GLU A 496 3.94 -23.85 -41.32
C GLU A 496 5.21 -23.01 -41.12
N ARG A 497 5.04 -21.69 -40.96
CA ARG A 497 6.16 -20.76 -40.74
C ARG A 497 6.88 -21.06 -39.44
N GLU A 498 6.15 -21.23 -38.33
CA GLU A 498 6.77 -21.47 -37.01
C GLU A 498 7.39 -22.86 -36.93
N PHE A 499 6.75 -23.90 -37.49
CA PHE A 499 7.30 -25.26 -37.48
C PHE A 499 8.58 -25.37 -38.32
N LYS A 500 8.62 -24.72 -39.49
CA LYS A 500 9.81 -24.70 -40.38
C LYS A 500 11.04 -24.01 -39.79
N LYS A 501 10.90 -23.24 -38.70
CA LYS A 501 12.05 -22.66 -37.98
C LYS A 501 12.91 -23.73 -37.29
N TYR A 502 12.35 -24.91 -37.04
CA TYR A 502 13.08 -25.97 -36.35
C TYR A 502 14.07 -26.68 -37.25
N VAL A 503 15.37 -26.50 -36.95
CA VAL A 503 16.50 -27.20 -37.56
C VAL A 503 17.31 -27.78 -36.41
N PRO A 504 17.25 -29.10 -36.16
CA PRO A 504 17.70 -29.71 -34.89
C PRO A 504 19.10 -29.25 -34.44
N GLU A 505 20.06 -29.18 -35.35
CA GLU A 505 21.46 -28.84 -35.08
C GLU A 505 21.65 -27.41 -34.55
N ARG A 506 20.74 -26.49 -34.87
CA ARG A 506 20.82 -25.09 -34.43
C ARG A 506 20.42 -24.90 -32.97
N PHE A 507 19.62 -25.83 -32.45
CA PHE A 507 19.01 -25.74 -31.12
C PHE A 507 19.68 -26.64 -30.08
N ILE A 508 20.82 -27.25 -30.42
CA ILE A 508 21.57 -28.13 -29.50
C ILE A 508 21.79 -27.47 -28.13
N ASP A 509 21.72 -28.30 -27.09
CA ASP A 509 21.91 -27.93 -25.68
C ASP A 509 20.89 -26.97 -25.07
N ALA A 510 19.99 -26.38 -25.87
CA ALA A 510 18.96 -25.49 -25.36
C ALA A 510 18.05 -26.25 -24.38
N PRO A 511 17.76 -25.69 -23.19
CA PRO A 511 16.86 -26.29 -22.23
C PRO A 511 15.48 -26.53 -22.84
N ILE A 512 14.82 -27.63 -22.46
CA ILE A 512 13.44 -27.91 -22.86
C ILE A 512 12.51 -27.43 -21.75
N PRO A 513 11.75 -26.34 -21.96
CA PRO A 513 10.89 -25.75 -20.95
C PRO A 513 9.44 -26.20 -21.09
N LEU A 514 8.71 -26.20 -19.97
CA LEU A 514 7.26 -26.34 -19.92
C LEU A 514 6.70 -25.34 -18.91
N GLN A 515 5.39 -25.16 -18.91
CA GLN A 515 4.71 -24.40 -17.86
C GLN A 515 3.54 -25.19 -17.27
N VAL A 516 3.28 -24.95 -15.98
CA VAL A 516 2.09 -25.41 -15.27
C VAL A 516 1.24 -24.20 -14.93
N VAL A 517 -0.05 -24.29 -15.22
CA VAL A 517 -1.02 -23.22 -15.03
C VAL A 517 -2.05 -23.66 -14.00
N GLY A 518 -2.33 -22.79 -13.04
CA GLY A 518 -3.34 -23.01 -12.02
C GLY A 518 -4.60 -22.18 -12.22
N LYS A 519 -5.48 -22.24 -11.23
CA LYS A 519 -6.74 -21.49 -11.23
C LYS A 519 -6.48 -20.05 -10.78
N HIS A 520 -7.27 -19.12 -11.29
CA HIS A 520 -7.25 -17.71 -10.90
C HIS A 520 -7.33 -17.54 -9.36
N PHE A 521 -6.47 -16.71 -8.78
CA PHE A 521 -6.26 -16.53 -7.32
C PHE A 521 -5.86 -17.82 -6.55
N ARG A 522 -5.37 -18.85 -7.24
CA ARG A 522 -4.77 -20.06 -6.65
C ARG A 522 -3.27 -20.14 -6.97
N ASP A 523 -2.62 -18.98 -6.95
CA ASP A 523 -1.18 -18.80 -7.20
C ASP A 523 -0.38 -19.76 -6.33
N GLU A 524 -0.75 -19.87 -5.05
CA GLU A 524 0.02 -20.66 -4.11
C GLU A 524 -0.05 -22.16 -4.37
N GLU A 525 -1.22 -22.60 -4.80
CA GLU A 525 -1.46 -23.99 -5.20
C GLU A 525 -0.70 -24.32 -6.49
N THR A 526 -0.47 -23.35 -7.37
CA THR A 526 0.19 -23.53 -8.66
C THR A 526 1.68 -23.86 -8.52
N PHE A 527 2.32 -23.38 -7.46
CA PHE A 527 3.72 -23.72 -7.16
C PHE A 527 3.86 -24.91 -6.21
N THR A 528 2.77 -25.36 -5.56
CA THR A 528 2.82 -26.36 -4.48
C THR A 528 3.32 -27.70 -5.00
N PRO A 529 4.36 -28.30 -4.37
CA PRO A 529 4.87 -29.59 -4.78
C PRO A 529 3.84 -30.70 -4.50
N VAL A 530 3.80 -31.68 -5.40
CA VAL A 530 3.11 -32.95 -5.15
C VAL A 530 3.98 -33.79 -4.19
N GLU A 531 3.39 -34.38 -3.16
CA GLU A 531 4.05 -35.35 -2.29
C GLU A 531 4.54 -36.54 -3.13
N GLY A 532 5.80 -36.48 -3.56
CA GLY A 532 6.48 -37.64 -4.10
C GLY A 532 6.69 -38.65 -2.97
N ARG A 533 6.64 -39.96 -3.30
CA ARG A 533 7.33 -40.95 -2.46
C ARG A 533 8.75 -40.43 -2.30
N LYS A 534 9.11 -39.97 -1.10
CA LYS A 534 10.51 -39.64 -0.78
C LYS A 534 11.30 -40.90 -1.07
N ARG A 535 11.91 -40.99 -2.25
CA ARG A 535 13.10 -41.79 -2.39
C ARG A 535 14.06 -41.07 -1.47
N LYS A 536 14.15 -41.55 -0.23
CA LYS A 536 15.21 -41.15 0.68
C LYS A 536 16.46 -41.19 -0.17
N LEU A 537 17.14 -40.05 -0.34
CA LEU A 537 18.54 -40.12 -0.70
C LEU A 537 19.13 -41.09 0.32
N LYS A 538 19.51 -42.27 -0.16
CA LYS A 538 20.47 -43.06 0.58
C LYS A 538 21.67 -42.12 0.66
N CYS A 539 21.97 -41.59 1.85
CA CYS A 539 23.35 -41.34 2.22
C CYS A 539 24.09 -42.59 1.74
N ASP A 540 24.98 -42.40 0.76
CA ASP A 540 26.11 -43.26 0.44
C ASP A 540 26.17 -44.48 1.35
N GLU A 541 25.78 -45.65 0.81
CA GLU A 541 25.41 -46.89 1.49
C GLU A 541 26.43 -47.43 2.51
N SER A 542 26.65 -46.68 3.59
CA SER A 542 27.57 -46.95 4.67
C SER A 542 26.88 -46.54 5.97
N ARG A 543 26.74 -47.49 6.90
CA ARG A 543 26.17 -47.22 8.21
C ARG A 543 27.16 -46.34 8.97
N PRO A 544 26.76 -45.20 9.56
CA PRO A 544 27.69 -44.32 10.24
C PRO A 544 28.35 -45.04 11.41
N HIS A 545 29.64 -44.79 11.64
CA HIS A 545 30.32 -45.25 12.86
C HIS A 545 30.08 -44.23 13.97
N CYS A 546 29.66 -44.67 15.16
CA CYS A 546 29.61 -43.75 16.29
C CYS A 546 31.03 -43.35 16.70
N ARG A 547 31.21 -42.10 17.14
CA ARG A 547 32.51 -41.51 17.49
C ARG A 547 33.29 -42.36 18.50
N GLN A 548 32.61 -43.01 19.45
CA GLN A 548 33.24 -43.86 20.46
C GLN A 548 33.73 -45.21 19.90
N CYS A 549 32.95 -45.84 19.01
CA CYS A 549 33.38 -47.06 18.29
C CYS A 549 34.61 -46.80 17.41
N PHE A 550 34.63 -45.64 16.72
CA PHE A 550 35.73 -45.22 15.87
C PHE A 550 37.03 -45.03 16.67
N LEU A 551 36.95 -44.31 17.80
CA LEU A 551 38.11 -44.07 18.66
C LEU A 551 38.62 -45.35 19.35
N ALA A 552 37.74 -46.30 19.66
CA ALA A 552 38.09 -47.55 20.32
C ALA A 552 38.45 -48.70 19.35
N ARG A 553 38.46 -48.47 18.03
CA ARG A 553 38.61 -49.49 16.97
C ARG A 553 37.66 -50.69 17.13
N ARG A 554 36.42 -50.45 17.56
CA ARG A 554 35.39 -51.47 17.70
C ARG A 554 34.38 -51.38 16.56
N GLN A 555 33.83 -52.52 16.13
CA GLN A 555 32.74 -52.54 15.17
C GLN A 555 31.44 -52.09 15.88
N CYS A 556 30.72 -51.15 15.26
CA CYS A 556 29.49 -50.62 15.83
C CYS A 556 28.30 -51.45 15.34
N GLU A 557 27.64 -52.17 16.25
CA GLU A 557 26.37 -52.83 15.98
C GLU A 557 25.23 -51.82 16.15
N TRP A 558 24.46 -51.63 15.09
CA TRP A 558 23.27 -50.79 15.08
C TRP A 558 22.03 -51.67 15.20
N PRO A 559 21.00 -51.25 15.95
CA PRO A 559 19.77 -52.02 16.08
C PRO A 559 19.16 -52.33 14.70
N VAL A 560 18.66 -53.54 14.51
CA VAL A 560 17.87 -53.86 13.30
C VAL A 560 16.52 -53.15 13.36
N VAL A 561 15.84 -53.01 12.22
CA VAL A 561 14.57 -52.27 12.14
C VAL A 561 13.51 -52.78 13.13
N SER A 562 13.54 -54.08 13.48
CA SER A 562 12.67 -54.70 14.48
C SER A 562 13.02 -54.35 15.93
N GLU A 563 14.20 -53.79 16.20
CA GLU A 563 14.70 -53.40 17.52
C GLU A 563 14.58 -51.88 17.76
N LEU A 564 14.17 -51.10 16.74
CA LEU A 564 13.95 -49.67 16.85
C LEU A 564 12.54 -49.39 17.39
N TYR A 565 12.46 -48.76 18.57
CA TYR A 565 11.22 -48.38 19.21
C TYR A 565 10.81 -46.94 18.82
N ASP A 566 9.64 -46.73 18.21
CA ASP A 566 9.13 -45.39 17.87
C ASP A 566 8.50 -44.72 19.11
N ARG A 567 9.16 -43.68 19.63
CA ARG A 567 8.69 -42.90 20.80
C ARG A 567 7.54 -41.93 20.49
N ARG A 568 7.13 -41.76 19.23
CA ARG A 568 6.06 -40.81 18.84
C ARG A 568 4.64 -41.37 18.97
N TYR A 569 4.49 -42.65 19.31
CA TYR A 569 3.18 -43.31 19.49
C TYR A 569 2.87 -43.71 20.93
N HIS A 570 3.48 -43.07 21.93
CA HIS A 570 3.01 -43.22 23.30
C HIS A 570 1.82 -42.29 23.54
N CYS A 571 0.63 -42.89 23.60
CA CYS A 571 -0.57 -42.26 24.11
C CYS A 571 -0.38 -41.92 25.60
N HIS A 572 -0.67 -40.68 25.99
CA HIS A 572 -0.88 -40.33 27.39
C HIS A 572 -2.30 -40.75 27.78
N THR A 573 -2.40 -41.85 28.53
CA THR A 573 -3.62 -42.26 29.22
C THR A 573 -3.96 -41.29 30.36
N SER A 574 -5.24 -40.91 30.39
CA SER A 574 -5.96 -40.19 31.44
C SER A 574 -5.73 -40.69 32.87
N SER A 575 -5.80 -39.79 33.88
CA SER A 575 -6.72 -39.90 35.03
C SER A 575 -6.44 -38.90 36.16
N ARG A 576 -7.55 -38.48 36.81
CA ARG A 576 -7.79 -37.95 38.18
C ARG A 576 -8.24 -36.48 38.14
N TYR A 577 -9.52 -36.12 38.34
CA TYR A 577 -10.51 -36.63 39.29
C TYR A 577 -11.95 -36.48 38.76
N LYS A 578 -12.80 -37.44 39.16
CA LYS A 578 -14.27 -37.46 39.03
C LYS A 578 -14.92 -36.48 40.00
N THR A 579 -16.07 -35.90 39.60
CA THR A 579 -17.35 -36.09 40.31
C THR A 579 -18.54 -35.80 39.40
N ALA A 580 -19.58 -36.62 39.55
CA ALA A 580 -20.77 -36.73 38.71
C ALA A 580 -21.94 -35.86 39.19
N ARG A 581 -22.87 -35.52 38.28
CA ARG A 581 -24.33 -35.62 38.52
C ARG A 581 -25.13 -35.58 37.19
N GLU A 582 -26.26 -36.27 37.24
CA GLU A 582 -27.18 -36.70 36.18
C GLU A 582 -28.24 -35.64 35.75
N PRO A 583 -29.08 -35.89 34.72
CA PRO A 583 -29.82 -34.89 33.95
C PRO A 583 -31.23 -34.59 34.47
N GLY A 584 -31.70 -33.36 34.29
CA GLY A 584 -33.08 -32.96 34.61
C GLY A 584 -33.49 -31.58 34.07
N ASP A 585 -34.29 -31.63 33.00
CA ASP A 585 -35.43 -30.80 32.58
C ASP A 585 -35.59 -29.29 32.91
N SER A 586 -36.08 -28.60 31.87
CA SER A 586 -36.99 -27.43 31.84
C SER A 586 -36.52 -25.98 32.15
N THR A 587 -36.63 -25.18 31.08
CA THR A 587 -37.20 -23.82 30.95
C THR A 587 -36.59 -22.57 31.61
N SER A 588 -36.22 -21.65 30.69
CA SER A 588 -36.43 -20.19 30.67
C SER A 588 -35.52 -19.21 31.44
N SER A 589 -35.34 -18.05 30.78
CA SER A 589 -34.84 -16.72 31.18
C SER A 589 -33.33 -16.43 31.22
N GLU A 590 -32.89 -15.69 30.20
CA GLU A 590 -32.21 -14.39 30.25
C GLU A 590 -30.92 -14.13 31.08
N TYR A 591 -29.91 -13.65 30.33
CA TYR A 591 -28.84 -12.67 30.61
C TYR A 591 -27.49 -13.08 31.27
N ASP A 592 -26.43 -12.64 30.57
CA ASP A 592 -25.03 -12.33 30.95
C ASP A 592 -24.04 -13.49 31.22
N SER A 593 -22.77 -13.48 30.81
CA SER A 593 -21.89 -12.48 30.15
C SER A 593 -20.55 -13.15 29.71
N GLU A 594 -19.77 -12.40 28.92
CA GLU A 594 -18.30 -12.42 28.74
C GLU A 594 -17.67 -13.08 27.50
N GLY A 595 -17.03 -12.20 26.74
CA GLY A 595 -16.16 -12.47 25.59
C GLY A 595 -15.99 -11.20 24.78
N SER A 596 -15.34 -10.17 25.35
CA SER A 596 -15.09 -8.87 24.72
C SER A 596 -14.31 -9.00 23.42
N THR A 597 -15.00 -9.07 22.30
CA THR A 597 -14.42 -8.85 20.97
C THR A 597 -14.43 -7.35 20.69
N GLN A 598 -13.23 -6.77 20.52
CA GLN A 598 -13.06 -5.46 19.90
C GLN A 598 -13.81 -5.47 18.55
N ALA A 599 -14.89 -4.70 18.47
CA ALA A 599 -15.64 -4.55 17.24
C ALA A 599 -14.85 -3.64 16.31
N SER A 600 -14.24 -4.21 15.26
CA SER A 600 -13.58 -3.42 14.22
C SER A 600 -14.64 -2.76 13.31
N PRO A 601 -14.30 -1.62 12.64
CA PRO A 601 -15.18 -0.96 11.68
C PRO A 601 -15.76 -1.91 10.60
N LEU A 602 -15.01 -2.98 10.27
CA LEU A 602 -15.42 -4.05 9.36
C LEU A 602 -16.68 -4.82 9.80
N GLN A 603 -17.04 -4.81 11.09
CA GLN A 603 -18.27 -5.46 11.59
C GLN A 603 -19.54 -4.65 11.29
N ALA A 604 -19.44 -3.32 11.13
CA ALA A 604 -20.57 -2.47 10.75
C ALA A 604 -20.95 -2.65 9.26
N SER A 605 -19.96 -2.85 8.38
CA SER A 605 -20.16 -3.20 6.97
C SER A 605 -20.86 -4.57 6.80
N ALA A 606 -20.69 -5.48 7.76
CA ALA A 606 -21.39 -6.77 7.79
C ALA A 606 -22.88 -6.66 8.18
N LEU A 607 -23.31 -5.60 8.87
CA LEU A 607 -24.72 -5.35 9.19
C LEU A 607 -25.55 -5.02 7.94
N ILE A 608 -24.97 -4.32 6.96
CA ILE A 608 -25.62 -3.96 5.68
C ILE A 608 -25.82 -5.20 4.79
N LEU A 609 -24.87 -6.14 4.82
CA LEU A 609 -24.86 -7.31 3.94
C LEU A 609 -25.63 -8.51 4.50
N ARG A 610 -25.96 -8.54 5.80
CA ARG A 610 -26.55 -9.73 6.46
C ARG A 610 -28.09 -9.74 6.52
N ASN A 611 -28.79 -8.67 6.17
CA ASN A 611 -30.25 -8.60 6.30
C ASN A 611 -30.97 -8.13 5.01
N PRO A 612 -31.14 -9.00 4.00
CA PRO A 612 -31.80 -8.68 2.73
C PRO A 612 -33.32 -8.46 2.82
N LYS A 613 -33.87 -8.23 4.02
CA LYS A 613 -35.29 -7.96 4.28
C LYS A 613 -35.57 -6.57 4.86
N GLN A 614 -34.56 -5.73 5.08
CA GLN A 614 -34.75 -4.35 5.50
C GLN A 614 -34.81 -3.44 4.24
N GLU A 615 -35.88 -2.67 4.09
CA GLU A 615 -35.96 -1.58 3.12
C GLU A 615 -34.88 -0.55 3.48
N THR A 616 -33.79 -0.50 2.70
CA THR A 616 -32.74 0.50 2.88
C THR A 616 -33.07 1.74 2.08
N THR A 617 -32.81 2.92 2.64
CA THR A 617 -32.97 4.19 1.90
C THR A 617 -31.83 4.48 0.92
N ILE A 618 -30.74 3.69 0.94
CA ILE A 618 -29.62 3.77 -0.03
C ILE A 618 -30.03 3.06 -1.34
N CYS A 619 -30.00 3.80 -2.45
CA CYS A 619 -30.60 3.42 -3.72
C CYS A 619 -29.64 3.50 -4.93
N SER A 620 -28.37 3.87 -4.75
CA SER A 620 -27.39 3.93 -5.84
C SER A 620 -25.97 3.57 -5.41
N ASP A 621 -25.13 3.15 -6.37
CA ASP A 621 -23.72 2.84 -6.13
C ASP A 621 -22.92 4.05 -5.61
N THR A 622 -23.31 5.27 -6.03
CA THR A 622 -22.71 6.51 -5.52
C THR A 622 -23.06 6.74 -4.05
N GLU A 623 -24.32 6.55 -3.65
CA GLU A 623 -24.73 6.63 -2.24
C GLU A 623 -24.04 5.54 -1.40
N LEU A 624 -23.89 4.33 -1.94
CA LEU A 624 -23.18 3.24 -1.27
C LEU A 624 -21.69 3.52 -1.08
N SER A 625 -21.02 4.09 -2.10
CA SER A 625 -19.61 4.49 -2.03
C SER A 625 -19.39 5.60 -0.99
N LEU A 626 -20.23 6.64 -1.00
CA LEU A 626 -20.18 7.72 -0.01
C LEU A 626 -20.47 7.21 1.40
N PHE A 627 -21.40 6.28 1.55
CA PHE A 627 -21.71 5.70 2.86
C PHE A 627 -20.61 4.78 3.37
N ARG A 628 -19.94 3.99 2.51
CA ARG A 628 -18.73 3.25 2.91
C ARG A 628 -17.63 4.19 3.37
N TYR A 629 -17.41 5.26 2.61
CA TYR A 629 -16.45 6.29 3.02
C TYR A 629 -16.77 6.90 4.39
N TYR A 630 -18.05 7.11 4.70
CA TYR A 630 -18.48 7.57 6.01
C TYR A 630 -18.00 6.62 7.13
N LEU A 631 -18.25 5.32 6.97
CA LEU A 631 -17.97 4.30 7.98
C LEU A 631 -16.46 4.05 8.14
N ASP A 632 -15.73 4.00 7.03
CA ASP A 632 -14.34 3.57 6.99
C ASP A 632 -13.36 4.73 7.28
N THR A 633 -13.78 5.98 7.12
CA THR A 633 -12.85 7.12 7.18
C THR A 633 -13.41 8.35 7.89
N LEU A 634 -14.61 8.83 7.54
CA LEU A 634 -15.09 10.09 8.10
C LEU A 634 -15.35 9.97 9.62
N LEU A 635 -15.95 8.85 10.05
CA LEU A 635 -16.32 8.66 11.45
C LEU A 635 -15.12 8.50 12.38
N SER A 636 -14.03 7.88 11.92
CA SER A 636 -12.79 7.77 12.71
C SER A 636 -12.14 9.12 12.99
N PHE A 637 -12.44 10.14 12.17
CA PHE A 637 -11.99 11.50 12.43
C PHE A 637 -12.95 12.30 13.31
N LEU A 638 -14.21 11.88 13.47
CA LEU A 638 -15.20 12.60 14.29
C LEU A 638 -15.05 12.29 15.79
N LEU A 639 -14.42 11.17 16.14
CA LEU A 639 -14.11 10.81 17.53
C LEU A 639 -12.60 10.91 17.77
N SER A 640 -12.21 11.14 19.02
CA SER A 640 -10.83 11.14 19.47
C SER A 640 -10.22 9.75 19.29
N PRO A 641 -8.99 9.63 18.74
CA PRO A 641 -8.28 8.35 18.62
C PRO A 641 -8.06 7.63 19.96
N GLU A 642 -8.03 8.38 21.06
CA GLU A 642 -7.81 7.88 22.41
C GLU A 642 -9.13 7.63 23.18
N ALA A 643 -10.27 7.82 22.51
CA ALA A 643 -11.58 7.49 23.07
C ALA A 643 -11.67 5.99 23.38
N HIS A 644 -12.37 5.65 24.46
CA HIS A 644 -12.63 4.26 24.82
C HIS A 644 -13.27 3.52 23.63
N PRO A 645 -12.78 2.32 23.24
CA PRO A 645 -13.29 1.58 22.08
C PRO A 645 -14.80 1.33 22.10
N GLY A 646 -15.41 1.29 23.29
CA GLY A 646 -16.85 1.17 23.47
C GLY A 646 -17.66 2.30 22.82
N PHE A 647 -17.10 3.50 22.68
CA PHE A 647 -17.77 4.59 21.94
C PHE A 647 -17.93 4.25 20.46
N PHE A 648 -16.88 3.72 19.82
CA PHE A 648 -16.94 3.27 18.43
C PHE A 648 -17.90 2.08 18.29
N ALA A 649 -17.84 1.12 19.21
CA ALA A 649 -18.65 -0.09 19.15
C ALA A 649 -20.17 0.16 19.24
N GLU A 650 -20.61 1.22 19.93
CA GLU A 650 -22.05 1.56 20.05
C GLU A 650 -22.49 2.68 19.10
N TYR A 651 -21.69 3.74 18.95
CA TYR A 651 -22.07 4.90 18.15
C TYR A 651 -22.15 4.58 16.65
N LEU A 652 -21.16 3.85 16.12
CA LEU A 652 -21.07 3.52 14.69
C LEU A 652 -22.27 2.68 14.22
N PRO A 653 -22.64 1.55 14.86
CA PRO A 653 -23.84 0.81 14.46
C PRO A 653 -25.13 1.63 14.59
N CYS A 654 -25.20 2.55 15.55
CA CYS A 654 -26.38 3.38 15.78
C CYS A 654 -26.59 4.38 14.63
N VAL A 655 -25.56 5.15 14.26
CA VAL A 655 -25.64 6.12 13.17
C VAL A 655 -25.80 5.40 11.82
N ALA A 656 -25.11 4.27 11.62
CA ALA A 656 -25.27 3.47 10.42
C ALA A 656 -26.72 2.97 10.25
N ARG A 657 -27.34 2.49 11.33
CA ARG A 657 -28.75 2.10 11.33
C ARG A 657 -29.66 3.27 10.97
N TYR A 658 -29.47 4.45 11.59
CA TYR A 658 -30.27 5.63 11.26
C TYR A 658 -30.09 6.09 9.81
N ALA A 659 -28.87 6.05 9.27
CA ALA A 659 -28.63 6.39 7.87
C ALA A 659 -29.30 5.40 6.90
N LEU A 660 -29.51 4.14 7.30
CA LEU A 660 -30.23 3.16 6.48
C LEU A 660 -31.74 3.33 6.57
N THR A 661 -32.28 3.74 7.72
CA THR A 661 -33.73 3.78 7.97
C THR A 661 -34.37 5.17 7.93
N SER A 662 -33.58 6.26 8.03
CA SER A 662 -34.06 7.63 8.08
C SER A 662 -33.54 8.46 6.89
N PRO A 663 -34.42 9.00 6.03
CA PRO A 663 -34.01 9.85 4.90
C PRO A 663 -33.22 11.10 5.33
N SER A 664 -33.59 11.74 6.45
CA SER A 664 -32.90 12.93 6.95
C SER A 664 -31.45 12.64 7.34
N VAL A 665 -31.21 11.53 8.04
CA VAL A 665 -29.86 11.10 8.45
C VAL A 665 -29.05 10.65 7.24
N LYS A 666 -29.65 9.89 6.32
CA LYS A 666 -28.99 9.48 5.07
C LYS A 666 -28.45 10.70 4.32
N CYS A 667 -29.33 11.64 4.01
CA CYS A 667 -28.98 12.83 3.24
C CYS A 667 -27.91 13.67 3.95
N ALA A 668 -28.01 13.85 5.27
CA ALA A 668 -27.02 14.59 6.05
C ALA A 668 -25.63 13.92 6.00
N VAL A 669 -25.56 12.60 6.22
CA VAL A 669 -24.30 11.83 6.16
C VAL A 669 -23.66 11.89 4.77
N LEU A 670 -24.45 11.65 3.72
CA LEU A 670 -23.96 11.69 2.34
C LEU A 670 -23.48 13.09 1.94
N ALA A 671 -24.15 14.14 2.42
CA ALA A 671 -23.73 15.52 2.21
C ALA A 671 -22.34 15.76 2.82
N CYS A 672 -22.10 15.35 4.07
CA CYS A 672 -20.81 15.45 4.74
C CYS A 672 -19.70 14.75 3.93
N CYS A 673 -19.94 13.50 3.55
CA CYS A 673 -18.96 12.69 2.83
C CYS A 673 -18.59 13.29 1.48
N ALA A 674 -19.58 13.74 0.71
CA ALA A 674 -19.33 14.38 -0.57
C ALA A 674 -18.61 15.72 -0.39
N SER A 675 -18.94 16.48 0.65
CA SER A 675 -18.25 17.74 0.98
C SER A 675 -16.78 17.51 1.28
N ASN A 676 -16.49 16.52 2.12
CA ASN A 676 -15.13 16.19 2.50
C ASN A 676 -14.31 15.61 1.34
N LYS A 677 -14.89 14.71 0.52
CA LYS A 677 -14.28 14.26 -0.74
C LYS A 677 -13.93 15.43 -1.64
N TYR A 678 -14.80 16.43 -1.77
CA TYR A 678 -14.51 17.63 -2.54
C TYR A 678 -13.31 18.40 -1.97
N GLN A 679 -13.19 18.54 -0.66
CA GLN A 679 -12.03 19.22 -0.06
C GLN A 679 -10.70 18.48 -0.34
N LEU A 680 -10.72 17.15 -0.33
CA LEU A 680 -9.53 16.32 -0.58
C LEU A 680 -9.14 16.24 -2.07
N THR A 681 -10.13 16.07 -2.94
CA THR A 681 -9.89 15.79 -4.38
C THR A 681 -10.02 17.02 -5.27
N ARG A 682 -10.70 18.06 -4.78
CA ARG A 682 -11.16 19.23 -5.55
C ARG A 682 -12.06 18.87 -6.75
N ASP A 683 -12.63 17.68 -6.79
CA ASP A 683 -13.58 17.27 -7.83
C ASP A 683 -14.96 17.94 -7.64
N VAL A 684 -15.33 18.75 -8.63
CA VAL A 684 -16.58 19.51 -8.67
C VAL A 684 -17.84 18.62 -8.63
N GLN A 685 -17.76 17.35 -9.02
CA GLN A 685 -18.90 16.43 -8.93
C GLN A 685 -19.30 16.15 -7.48
N PHE A 686 -18.32 15.95 -6.60
CA PHE A 686 -18.59 15.77 -5.17
C PHE A 686 -19.15 17.04 -4.52
N ARG A 687 -18.72 18.23 -4.97
CA ARG A 687 -19.32 19.50 -4.55
C ARG A 687 -20.81 19.57 -4.90
N LYS A 688 -21.18 19.19 -6.12
CA LYS A 688 -22.60 19.17 -6.56
C LYS A 688 -23.43 18.14 -5.78
N LEU A 689 -22.87 16.97 -5.52
CA LEU A 689 -23.53 15.93 -4.72
C LEU A 689 -23.74 16.38 -3.28
N SER A 690 -22.75 17.02 -2.67
CA SER A 690 -22.86 17.57 -1.32
C SER A 690 -24.01 18.56 -1.21
N LEU A 691 -24.08 19.54 -2.11
CA LEU A 691 -25.15 20.53 -2.13
C LEU A 691 -26.53 19.89 -2.36
N LYS A 692 -26.62 18.89 -3.25
CA LYS A 692 -27.86 18.16 -3.51
C LYS A 692 -28.37 17.47 -2.25
N TYR A 693 -27.52 16.65 -1.62
CA TYR A 693 -27.92 15.90 -0.42
C TYR A 693 -28.15 16.82 0.78
N TYR A 694 -27.40 17.92 0.90
CA TYR A 694 -27.62 18.92 1.93
C TYR A 694 -29.00 19.58 1.81
N CYS A 695 -29.39 20.04 0.62
CA CYS A 695 -30.72 20.60 0.39
C CYS A 695 -31.84 19.60 0.73
N GLN A 696 -31.65 18.32 0.40
CA GLN A 696 -32.59 17.26 0.77
C GLN A 696 -32.64 17.06 2.29
N ALA A 697 -31.49 17.04 2.97
CA ALA A 697 -31.44 16.93 4.42
C ALA A 697 -32.19 18.06 5.13
N VAL A 698 -32.02 19.32 4.68
CA VAL A 698 -32.76 20.49 5.20
C VAL A 698 -34.27 20.28 5.06
N GLN A 699 -34.74 19.79 3.92
CA GLN A 699 -36.18 19.55 3.68
C GLN A 699 -36.74 18.47 4.61
N GLU A 700 -36.02 17.37 4.78
CA GLU A 700 -36.43 16.26 5.66
C GLU A 700 -36.42 16.69 7.14
N VAL A 701 -35.40 17.42 7.58
CA VAL A 701 -35.33 17.96 8.97
C VAL A 701 -36.47 18.93 9.24
N ASN A 702 -36.78 19.84 8.31
CA ASN A 702 -37.89 20.77 8.47
C ASN A 702 -39.24 20.04 8.59
N SER A 703 -39.41 18.95 7.83
CA SER A 703 -40.62 18.11 7.90
C SER A 703 -40.73 17.41 9.26
N ALA A 704 -39.64 16.82 9.75
CA ALA A 704 -39.60 16.19 11.07
C ALA A 704 -39.85 17.18 12.23
N LEU A 705 -39.35 18.42 12.11
CA LEU A 705 -39.61 19.48 13.09
C LEU A 705 -41.09 19.90 13.12
N ALA A 706 -41.76 19.98 11.96
CA ALA A 706 -43.18 20.29 11.88
C ALA A 706 -44.05 19.19 12.53
N GLU A 707 -43.68 17.93 12.35
CA GLU A 707 -44.35 16.80 13.02
C GLU A 707 -44.15 16.83 14.54
N LEU A 708 -42.93 17.15 15.00
CA LEU A 708 -42.64 17.28 16.42
C LEU A 708 -43.49 18.35 17.10
N ASP A 709 -43.66 19.51 16.46
CA ASP A 709 -44.50 20.61 16.96
C ASP A 709 -45.98 20.18 17.05
N SER A 710 -46.46 19.44 16.05
CA SER A 710 -47.85 18.95 16.02
C SER A 710 -48.17 17.87 17.07
N THR A 711 -47.18 17.06 17.46
CA THR A 711 -47.35 15.92 18.37
C THR A 711 -46.99 16.23 19.83
N GLY A 712 -46.30 17.36 20.10
CA GLY A 712 -45.77 17.70 21.42
C GLY A 712 -44.71 16.70 21.94
N GLY A 713 -44.13 15.91 21.03
CA GLY A 713 -43.21 14.80 21.31
C GLY A 713 -41.86 15.23 21.87
N CYS A 714 -40.99 14.27 22.21
CA CYS A 714 -39.57 14.54 22.45
C CYS A 714 -38.83 14.38 21.11
N PRO A 715 -37.82 15.20 20.79
CA PRO A 715 -36.96 14.95 19.64
C PRO A 715 -36.42 13.51 19.68
N ASP A 716 -36.51 12.80 18.56
CA ASP A 716 -35.90 11.48 18.44
C ASP A 716 -34.40 11.58 18.12
N ASP A 717 -33.69 10.45 18.28
CA ASP A 717 -32.24 10.39 18.05
C ASP A 717 -31.89 10.57 16.57
N ALA A 718 -32.80 10.23 15.64
CA ALA A 718 -32.57 10.37 14.21
C ALA A 718 -32.55 11.84 13.78
N LEU A 719 -33.51 12.65 14.26
CA LEU A 719 -33.56 14.08 14.02
C LEU A 719 -32.32 14.78 14.57
N LEU A 720 -31.91 14.44 15.80
CA LEU A 720 -30.70 15.00 16.39
C LEU A 720 -29.45 14.59 15.61
N THR A 721 -29.33 13.32 15.21
CA THR A 721 -28.22 12.84 14.36
C THR A 721 -28.17 13.57 13.03
N ALA A 722 -29.31 13.83 12.38
CA ALA A 722 -29.38 14.53 11.10
C ALA A 722 -28.87 15.98 11.25
N VAL A 723 -29.37 16.73 12.25
CA VAL A 723 -28.95 18.12 12.51
C VAL A 723 -27.45 18.18 12.84
N ILE A 724 -26.94 17.20 13.60
CA ILE A 724 -25.51 17.09 13.91
C ILE A 724 -24.68 16.97 12.64
N HIS A 725 -25.05 16.05 11.75
CA HIS A 725 -24.33 15.88 10.48
C HIS A 725 -24.50 17.09 9.55
N MET A 726 -25.62 17.82 9.63
CA MET A 726 -25.78 19.04 8.83
C MET A 726 -24.82 20.15 9.25
N TYR A 727 -24.63 20.41 10.56
CA TYR A 727 -23.61 21.40 10.96
C TYR A 727 -22.18 20.89 10.72
N ILE A 728 -21.94 19.57 10.84
CA ILE A 728 -20.64 18.97 10.48
C ILE A 728 -20.38 19.25 9.01
N ASN A 729 -21.34 18.99 8.12
CA ASN A 729 -21.23 19.32 6.70
C ASN A 729 -20.94 20.81 6.47
N ALA A 730 -21.63 21.70 7.19
CA ALA A 730 -21.46 23.14 7.06
C ALA A 730 -20.05 23.61 7.48
N LEU A 731 -19.50 23.00 8.52
CA LEU A 731 -18.17 23.32 9.03
C LEU A 731 -17.06 22.64 8.21
N TRP A 732 -17.34 21.49 7.61
CA TRP A 732 -16.42 20.75 6.74
C TRP A 732 -16.43 21.24 5.29
N GLY A 733 -17.51 21.87 4.84
CA GLY A 733 -17.68 22.39 3.49
C GLY A 733 -17.33 23.87 3.34
N SER A 734 -17.16 24.31 2.09
CA SER A 734 -16.95 25.72 1.75
C SER A 734 -18.25 26.47 1.46
N ASP A 735 -19.29 25.76 1.02
CA ASP A 735 -20.46 26.39 0.36
C ASP A 735 -21.62 26.73 1.29
N VAL A 736 -21.70 26.07 2.45
CA VAL A 736 -22.83 26.14 3.40
C VAL A 736 -22.39 26.63 4.79
N ALA A 737 -21.21 27.24 4.88
CA ALA A 737 -20.64 27.69 6.16
C ALA A 737 -21.56 28.66 6.92
N ASN A 738 -22.28 29.53 6.21
CA ASN A 738 -23.21 30.50 6.81
C ASN A 738 -24.41 29.84 7.51
N ASP A 739 -24.71 28.58 7.22
CA ASP A 739 -25.84 27.87 7.82
C ASP A 739 -25.43 27.17 9.14
N ALA A 740 -24.12 27.01 9.41
CA ALA A 740 -23.62 26.31 10.59
C ALA A 740 -24.14 26.89 11.92
N PRO A 741 -24.17 28.22 12.15
CA PRO A 741 -24.72 28.81 13.36
C PRO A 741 -26.17 28.41 13.65
N GLU A 742 -27.02 28.37 12.61
CA GLU A 742 -28.43 28.03 12.77
C GLU A 742 -28.62 26.55 13.11
N HIS A 743 -27.89 25.65 12.45
CA HIS A 743 -27.93 24.22 12.74
C HIS A 743 -27.44 23.89 14.16
N VAL A 744 -26.36 24.55 14.61
CA VAL A 744 -25.86 24.37 15.98
C VAL A 744 -26.88 24.90 16.99
N ARG A 745 -27.47 26.09 16.79
CA ARG A 745 -28.54 26.60 17.67
C ARG A 745 -29.74 25.65 17.69
N GLY A 746 -30.12 25.10 16.54
CA GLY A 746 -31.17 24.07 16.42
C GLY A 746 -30.85 22.85 17.29
N ALA A 747 -29.65 22.29 17.18
CA ALA A 747 -29.20 21.16 17.99
C ALA A 747 -29.23 21.47 19.50
N VAL A 748 -28.79 22.67 19.91
CA VAL A 748 -28.86 23.12 21.31
C VAL A 748 -30.31 23.16 21.82
N GLN A 749 -31.26 23.65 21.02
CA GLN A 749 -32.67 23.68 21.42
C GLN A 749 -33.28 22.27 21.51
N LEU A 750 -32.97 21.39 20.57
CA LEU A 750 -33.42 19.99 20.60
C LEU A 750 -32.87 19.26 21.85
N MET A 751 -31.60 19.48 22.18
CA MET A 751 -31.02 18.95 23.42
C MET A 751 -31.70 19.52 24.66
N LYS A 752 -31.97 20.82 24.73
CA LYS A 752 -32.69 21.44 25.86
C LYS A 752 -34.09 20.85 26.05
N LEU A 753 -34.81 20.60 24.97
CA LEU A 753 -36.12 19.94 25.01
C LEU A 753 -36.03 18.50 25.55
N ARG A 754 -34.98 17.77 25.17
CA ARG A 754 -34.71 16.41 25.68
C ARG A 754 -34.42 16.42 27.18
N TYR A 755 -33.53 17.32 27.63
CA TYR A 755 -33.20 17.50 29.06
C TYR A 755 -34.38 17.93 29.93
N ALA A 756 -35.32 18.71 29.38
CA ALA A 756 -36.48 19.19 30.12
C ALA A 756 -37.47 18.06 30.46
N LYS A 757 -37.49 16.97 29.68
CA LYS A 757 -38.39 15.82 29.90
C LYS A 757 -37.76 14.74 30.77
N ALA A 758 -36.45 14.51 30.66
CA ALA A 758 -35.69 13.60 31.53
C ALA A 758 -34.19 13.96 31.51
N PRO A 759 -33.45 13.80 32.63
CA PRO A 759 -32.00 13.91 32.60
C PRO A 759 -31.40 12.85 31.67
N LEU A 760 -30.55 13.26 30.74
CA LEU A 760 -29.83 12.34 29.85
C LEU A 760 -28.78 11.57 30.67
N SER A 761 -28.90 10.24 30.71
CA SER A 761 -27.83 9.39 31.23
C SER A 761 -26.66 9.37 30.23
N MET A 762 -25.46 9.64 30.75
CA MET A 762 -24.20 9.48 30.02
C MET A 762 -23.66 8.04 30.08
N ASP A 763 -24.41 7.10 30.65
CA ASP A 763 -24.12 5.66 30.57
C ASP A 763 -24.26 5.14 29.12
N SER A 764 -24.96 5.87 28.25
CA SER A 764 -25.01 5.57 26.82
C SER A 764 -23.91 6.34 26.06
N PRO A 765 -22.95 5.63 25.45
CA PRO A 765 -21.99 6.16 24.50
C PRO A 765 -22.58 7.09 23.44
N PHE A 766 -23.76 6.78 22.90
CA PHE A 766 -24.41 7.61 21.89
C PHE A 766 -24.81 8.99 22.42
N ASN A 767 -25.40 9.05 23.62
CA ASN A 767 -25.77 10.31 24.24
C ASN A 767 -24.55 11.16 24.59
N ARG A 768 -23.46 10.52 25.03
CA ARG A 768 -22.19 11.18 25.33
C ARG A 768 -21.60 11.85 24.09
N VAL A 769 -21.42 11.09 23.00
CA VAL A 769 -20.88 11.62 21.73
C VAL A 769 -21.73 12.76 21.20
N THR A 770 -23.05 12.61 21.23
CA THR A 770 -24.00 13.63 20.78
C THR A 770 -23.85 14.93 21.59
N ALA A 771 -23.83 14.81 22.92
CA ALA A 771 -23.75 15.97 23.81
C ALA A 771 -22.41 16.70 23.67
N GLU A 772 -21.31 15.96 23.62
CA GLU A 772 -19.98 16.54 23.40
C GLU A 772 -19.85 17.18 22.02
N SER A 773 -20.41 16.58 20.96
CA SER A 773 -20.41 17.14 19.60
C SER A 773 -21.07 18.52 19.56
N VAL A 774 -22.24 18.68 20.19
CA VAL A 774 -22.94 19.98 20.20
C VAL A 774 -22.17 21.03 21.01
N VAL A 775 -21.57 20.64 22.15
CA VAL A 775 -20.73 21.55 22.95
C VAL A 775 -19.49 21.98 22.16
N TYR A 776 -18.78 21.03 21.57
CA TYR A 776 -17.54 21.29 20.83
C TYR A 776 -17.79 22.19 19.62
N GLN A 777 -18.85 21.94 18.86
CA GLN A 777 -19.14 22.68 17.63
C GLN A 777 -19.71 24.08 17.93
N SER A 778 -20.42 24.24 19.06
CA SER A 778 -20.75 25.59 19.58
C SER A 778 -19.48 26.38 19.90
N PHE A 779 -18.51 25.73 20.55
CA PHE A 779 -17.24 26.36 20.88
C PHE A 779 -16.44 26.72 19.61
N LEU A 780 -16.39 25.85 18.60
CA LEU A 780 -15.68 26.14 17.36
C LEU A 780 -16.21 27.35 16.61
N LEU A 781 -17.53 27.54 16.58
CA LEU A 781 -18.14 28.73 15.97
C LEU A 781 -17.73 30.01 16.72
N GLU A 782 -17.66 29.97 18.06
CA GLU A 782 -17.17 31.08 18.87
C GLU A 782 -15.67 31.37 18.60
N MET A 783 -14.87 30.35 18.27
CA MET A 783 -13.44 30.47 17.94
C MET A 783 -13.14 30.81 16.48
N GLU A 784 -14.08 30.64 15.54
CA GLU A 784 -13.89 31.01 14.13
C GLU A 784 -13.71 32.54 14.00
N HIS A 785 -14.44 33.29 14.81
CA HIS A 785 -14.38 34.75 14.85
C HIS A 785 -14.37 35.29 16.30
N PRO A 786 -13.30 35.06 17.08
CA PRO A 786 -13.30 35.32 18.53
C PRO A 786 -13.53 36.79 18.87
N PHE A 787 -13.18 37.71 17.98
CA PHE A 787 -13.38 39.15 18.19
C PHE A 787 -14.64 39.71 17.51
N GLN A 788 -15.54 38.86 17.00
CA GLN A 788 -16.85 39.23 16.48
C GLN A 788 -17.97 38.72 17.42
N VAL A 789 -19.17 39.29 17.31
CA VAL A 789 -20.32 38.99 18.21
C VAL A 789 -21.44 38.25 17.46
N ASP A 790 -21.09 37.53 16.40
CA ASP A 790 -21.99 36.80 15.51
C ASP A 790 -22.49 35.48 16.12
N PHE A 791 -21.67 34.82 16.95
CA PHE A 791 -22.05 33.62 17.69
C PHE A 791 -21.48 33.61 19.12
N GLN A 792 -22.26 33.08 20.07
CA GLN A 792 -21.84 32.90 21.47
C GLN A 792 -22.27 31.53 21.96
N VAL A 793 -21.42 30.88 22.75
CA VAL A 793 -21.76 29.61 23.38
C VAL A 793 -22.87 29.81 24.41
N ASP A 794 -23.89 28.95 24.37
CA ASP A 794 -24.99 28.99 25.33
C ASP A 794 -24.51 28.56 26.72
N ASN A 795 -24.32 29.52 27.63
CA ASN A 795 -23.94 29.25 29.02
C ASN A 795 -24.89 28.28 29.74
N GLY A 796 -26.17 28.31 29.40
CA GLY A 796 -27.17 27.40 29.96
C GLY A 796 -26.99 25.96 29.51
N LEU A 797 -26.37 25.73 28.34
CA LEU A 797 -25.93 24.42 27.85
C LEU A 797 -24.66 23.99 28.58
N LEU A 798 -23.62 24.83 28.65
CA LEU A 798 -22.37 24.48 29.34
C LEU A 798 -22.58 24.09 30.80
N ILE A 799 -23.40 24.86 31.53
CA ILE A 799 -23.71 24.57 32.95
C ILE A 799 -24.50 23.26 33.09
N ARG A 800 -25.49 23.02 32.21
CA ARG A 800 -26.31 21.81 32.26
C ARG A 800 -25.54 20.56 31.83
N SER A 801 -24.69 20.68 30.82
CA SER A 801 -23.82 19.62 30.36
C SER A 801 -22.67 19.35 31.33
N GLY A 802 -22.25 20.33 32.15
CA GLY A 802 -21.20 20.20 33.16
C GLY A 802 -21.39 19.00 34.09
N ASN A 803 -22.51 18.96 34.82
CA ASN A 803 -22.78 17.88 35.77
C ASN A 803 -23.00 16.51 35.08
N ALA A 804 -23.50 16.50 33.84
CA ALA A 804 -23.77 15.26 33.11
C ALA A 804 -22.47 14.67 32.53
N LEU A 805 -21.65 15.51 31.88
CA LEU A 805 -20.39 15.11 31.25
C LEU A 805 -19.25 14.86 32.25
N GLU A 806 -19.38 15.29 33.51
CA GLU A 806 -18.47 14.91 34.59
C GLU A 806 -18.59 13.44 35.00
N SER A 807 -19.73 12.79 34.73
CA SER A 807 -19.88 11.35 34.96
C SER A 807 -19.12 10.55 33.89
N LEU A 808 -18.51 9.42 34.29
CA LEU A 808 -17.81 8.53 33.37
C LEU A 808 -18.81 7.55 32.73
N THR A 809 -18.78 7.44 31.40
CA THR A 809 -19.55 6.42 30.66
C THR A 809 -18.98 5.02 30.90
N PHE A 810 -17.65 4.91 30.95
CA PHE A 810 -16.89 3.69 31.21
C PHE A 810 -16.08 3.87 32.49
N LEU A 811 -16.51 3.22 33.57
CA LEU A 811 -15.91 3.34 34.91
C LEU A 811 -14.50 2.75 34.98
N ASP A 812 -14.18 1.82 34.09
CA ASP A 812 -12.89 1.15 33.94
C ASP A 812 -11.89 1.94 33.09
N ALA A 813 -12.35 3.01 32.43
CA ALA A 813 -11.52 3.85 31.56
C ALA A 813 -11.12 5.16 32.24
N SER A 814 -10.01 5.76 31.77
CA SER A 814 -9.57 7.07 32.27
C SER A 814 -10.62 8.15 31.98
N PRO A 815 -10.65 9.26 32.75
CA PRO A 815 -11.54 10.40 32.45
C PRO A 815 -11.37 10.95 31.03
N LEU A 816 -10.18 10.76 30.45
CA LEU A 816 -9.80 11.22 29.12
C LEU A 816 -10.33 10.31 28.02
N ALA A 817 -10.19 9.00 28.18
CA ALA A 817 -10.81 8.01 27.30
C ALA A 817 -12.35 8.10 27.31
N ASN A 818 -12.94 8.77 28.32
CA ASN A 818 -14.36 9.08 28.42
C ASN A 818 -14.79 10.39 27.73
N ASN A 819 -13.87 11.12 27.09
CA ASN A 819 -14.17 12.35 26.34
C ASN A 819 -13.98 12.14 24.82
N PRO A 820 -14.87 11.37 24.16
CA PRO A 820 -14.68 10.93 22.79
C PRO A 820 -14.71 12.04 21.74
N VAL A 821 -15.16 13.25 22.06
CA VAL A 821 -15.17 14.39 21.11
C VAL A 821 -14.41 15.58 21.69
N LEU A 822 -14.56 15.91 22.97
CA LEU A 822 -13.92 17.09 23.54
C LEU A 822 -12.39 16.95 23.66
N GLY A 823 -11.86 15.75 23.95
CA GLY A 823 -10.42 15.50 24.04
C GLY A 823 -9.64 16.23 25.15
N VAL A 824 -10.24 17.24 25.81
CA VAL A 824 -9.74 17.94 27.00
C VAL A 824 -10.89 18.17 27.99
N PRO A 825 -10.62 18.40 29.29
CA PRO A 825 -11.66 18.60 30.29
C PRO A 825 -12.59 19.77 29.94
N LEU A 826 -13.90 19.57 30.12
CA LEU A 826 -14.93 20.58 29.88
C LEU A 826 -14.70 21.88 30.67
N SER A 827 -14.05 21.80 31.84
CA SER A 827 -13.66 22.97 32.63
C SER A 827 -12.77 23.94 31.85
N LEU A 828 -11.89 23.44 30.98
CA LEU A 828 -11.01 24.28 30.16
C LEU A 828 -11.80 24.98 29.04
N TYR A 829 -12.69 24.26 28.35
CA TYR A 829 -13.63 24.86 27.38
C TYR A 829 -14.48 25.95 28.02
N ARG A 830 -15.03 25.66 29.21
CA ARG A 830 -15.82 26.62 29.98
C ARG A 830 -15.00 27.85 30.33
N LEU A 831 -13.77 27.68 30.80
CA LEU A 831 -12.90 28.80 31.13
C LEU A 831 -12.62 29.66 29.90
N ILE A 832 -12.31 29.05 28.74
CA ILE A 832 -12.04 29.79 27.50
C ILE A 832 -13.30 30.53 27.03
N SER A 833 -14.49 29.92 27.08
CA SER A 833 -15.74 30.63 26.77
C SER A 833 -16.04 31.75 27.79
N GLU A 834 -15.73 31.58 29.07
CA GLU A 834 -15.85 32.64 30.08
C GLU A 834 -14.85 33.79 29.80
N VAL A 835 -13.65 33.49 29.29
CA VAL A 835 -12.71 34.48 28.78
C VAL A 835 -13.34 35.25 27.60
N MET A 836 -13.95 34.58 26.63
CA MET A 836 -14.61 35.25 25.51
C MET A 836 -15.81 36.12 25.94
N GLN A 837 -16.55 35.69 26.96
CA GLN A 837 -17.64 36.49 27.53
C GLN A 837 -17.15 37.81 28.15
N LEU A 838 -15.92 37.85 28.68
CA LEU A 838 -15.33 39.11 29.12
C LEU A 838 -15.18 40.10 27.96
N TYR A 839 -14.97 39.62 26.73
CA TYR A 839 -14.89 40.47 25.55
C TYR A 839 -16.26 40.86 25.00
N HIS A 840 -17.19 39.90 24.89
CA HIS A 840 -18.49 40.15 24.25
C HIS A 840 -19.55 40.76 25.18
N SER A 841 -19.35 40.74 26.50
CA SER A 841 -20.31 41.32 27.44
C SER A 841 -20.39 42.84 27.27
N SER A 842 -21.59 43.34 26.96
CA SER A 842 -21.88 44.78 26.99
C SER A 842 -22.17 45.32 28.40
N LYS A 843 -22.25 44.43 29.41
CA LYS A 843 -22.55 44.75 30.81
C LYS A 843 -21.28 44.76 31.66
N LEU A 844 -21.22 45.65 32.65
CA LEU A 844 -20.20 45.63 33.71
C LEU A 844 -20.13 44.23 34.32
N VAL A 845 -18.95 43.63 34.29
CA VAL A 845 -18.72 42.31 34.86
C VAL A 845 -18.28 42.51 36.31
N ASP A 846 -18.77 41.67 37.21
CA ASP A 846 -18.32 41.69 38.60
C ASP A 846 -16.81 41.46 38.67
N PHE A 847 -16.08 42.27 39.45
CA PHE A 847 -14.65 42.08 39.67
C PHE A 847 -14.35 40.71 40.25
N GLN A 848 -15.26 40.14 41.05
CA GLN A 848 -15.11 38.77 41.56
C GLN A 848 -15.10 37.73 40.43
N PHE A 849 -15.93 37.92 39.40
CA PHE A 849 -15.97 37.03 38.23
C PHE A 849 -14.67 37.14 37.42
N PHE A 850 -14.20 38.35 37.12
CA PHE A 850 -12.93 38.55 36.43
C PHE A 850 -11.75 37.98 37.21
N SER A 851 -11.69 38.23 38.53
CA SER A 851 -10.63 37.71 39.40
C SER A 851 -10.64 36.18 39.44
N ARG A 852 -11.83 35.56 39.40
CA ARG A 852 -11.97 34.10 39.31
C ARG A 852 -11.42 33.57 37.98
N VAL A 853 -11.86 34.12 36.85
CA VAL A 853 -11.39 33.70 35.51
C VAL A 853 -9.87 33.82 35.39
N ARG A 854 -9.30 34.93 35.87
CA ARG A 854 -7.84 35.11 35.91
C ARG A 854 -7.16 34.06 36.78
N SER A 855 -7.64 33.85 38.02
CA SER A 855 -7.03 32.88 38.93
C SER A 855 -7.13 31.45 38.42
N GLU A 856 -8.24 31.09 37.75
CA GLU A 856 -8.40 29.78 37.10
C GLU A 856 -7.45 29.64 35.91
N MET A 857 -7.26 30.69 35.10
CA MET A 857 -6.29 30.67 34.01
C MET A 857 -4.85 30.53 34.52
N GLU A 858 -4.46 31.27 35.56
CA GLU A 858 -3.13 31.15 36.19
C GLU A 858 -2.88 29.72 36.71
N HIS A 859 -3.91 29.05 37.22
CA HIS A 859 -3.81 27.64 37.60
C HIS A 859 -3.53 26.75 36.39
N TRP A 860 -4.28 26.90 35.30
CA TRP A 860 -4.06 26.12 34.09
C TRP A 860 -2.70 26.41 33.44
N GLU A 861 -2.23 27.65 33.44
CA GLU A 861 -0.90 28.03 32.96
C GLU A 861 0.21 27.30 33.74
N HIS A 862 0.04 27.17 35.06
CA HIS A 862 0.95 26.40 35.90
C HIS A 862 0.94 24.92 35.54
N VAL A 863 -0.26 24.34 35.39
CA VAL A 863 -0.43 22.93 34.97
C VAL A 863 0.23 22.68 33.62
N ALA A 864 -0.04 23.52 32.62
CA ALA A 864 0.54 23.39 31.28
C ALA A 864 2.07 23.53 31.30
N THR A 865 2.61 24.42 32.12
CA THR A 865 4.06 24.60 32.28
C THR A 865 4.70 23.38 32.93
N GLN A 866 4.11 22.85 34.00
CA GLN A 866 4.61 21.64 34.67
C GLN A 866 4.59 20.42 33.73
N MET A 867 3.49 20.22 33.02
CA MET A 867 3.36 19.12 32.04
C MET A 867 4.43 19.21 30.94
N ASP A 868 4.76 20.42 30.51
CA ASP A 868 5.77 20.66 29.49
C ASP A 868 7.21 20.44 30.00
N ASP A 869 7.50 20.89 31.23
CA ASP A 869 8.82 20.71 31.88
C ASP A 869 9.10 19.23 32.21
N GLU A 870 8.07 18.48 32.65
CA GLU A 870 8.15 17.02 32.87
C GLU A 870 8.41 16.25 31.57
N ARG A 871 7.89 16.74 30.43
CA ARG A 871 8.20 16.18 29.11
C ARG A 871 9.62 16.47 28.66
N GLY A 872 10.11 17.69 28.87
CA GLY A 872 11.47 18.09 28.46
C GLY A 872 12.60 17.39 29.23
N SER A 873 12.30 16.79 30.39
CA SER A 873 13.27 16.13 31.28
C SER A 873 13.39 14.61 31.08
N GLN A 874 12.54 14.00 30.25
CA GLN A 874 12.67 12.59 29.86
C GLN A 874 13.72 12.45 28.74
N SER A 875 14.91 11.89 29.05
CA SER A 875 15.91 11.51 28.04
C SER A 875 15.36 10.45 27.07
N PRO A 876 15.83 10.39 25.81
CA PRO A 876 15.35 9.41 24.84
C PRO A 876 15.72 8.00 25.28
N VAL A 877 14.77 7.28 25.87
CA VAL A 877 14.95 5.88 26.24
C VAL A 877 14.98 5.04 24.97
N SER A 878 16.03 4.23 24.86
CA SER A 878 16.26 3.28 23.78
C SER A 878 15.07 2.33 23.58
N VAL A 879 14.53 2.28 22.36
CA VAL A 879 13.58 1.26 21.92
C VAL A 879 14.30 -0.10 21.88
N ARG A 880 14.15 -0.90 22.93
CA ARG A 880 14.50 -2.33 23.00
C ARG A 880 13.38 -3.09 23.71
N ASP A 881 12.37 -3.51 22.93
CA ASP A 881 11.59 -4.77 23.00
C ASP A 881 10.17 -4.55 22.43
N PRO A 882 9.71 -5.32 21.42
CA PRO A 882 8.30 -5.45 21.12
C PRO A 882 7.76 -6.69 21.83
N SER A 883 7.28 -6.52 23.07
CA SER A 883 6.27 -7.40 23.64
C SER A 883 4.91 -6.70 23.56
N PRO A 884 3.80 -7.39 23.23
CA PRO A 884 2.49 -6.77 23.20
C PRO A 884 1.96 -6.66 24.63
N SER A 885 2.35 -5.60 25.33
CA SER A 885 1.67 -5.15 26.56
C SER A 885 1.00 -3.82 26.29
N ASN A 886 -0.31 -3.78 26.53
CA ASN A 886 -1.23 -2.65 26.43
C ASN A 886 -0.70 -1.31 27.03
N SER A 887 -0.02 -0.49 26.24
CA SER A 887 0.06 0.95 26.49
C SER A 887 -0.25 1.69 25.19
N ALA A 888 -1.46 2.25 25.12
CA ALA A 888 -1.92 3.17 24.09
C ALA A 888 -1.00 4.42 24.03
N PRO A 889 -1.06 5.26 22.98
CA PRO A 889 -0.17 6.41 22.88
C PRO A 889 -0.61 7.50 23.87
N GLU A 890 -0.13 7.45 25.12
CA GLU A 890 -0.37 8.45 26.18
C GLU A 890 0.19 9.86 25.84
N HIS A 891 0.70 10.07 24.62
CA HIS A 891 1.51 11.23 24.25
C HIS A 891 0.78 12.32 23.42
N SER A 892 -0.45 12.14 22.93
CA SER A 892 -1.11 13.17 22.11
C SER A 892 -1.90 14.20 22.95
N HIS A 893 -2.58 13.77 24.02
CA HIS A 893 -3.43 14.66 24.83
C HIS A 893 -2.72 15.70 25.70
N ALA A 894 -1.55 15.40 26.24
CA ALA A 894 -0.83 16.35 27.08
C ALA A 894 -0.48 17.62 26.28
N ASP A 895 -0.07 17.46 25.01
CA ASP A 895 0.18 18.60 24.12
C ASP A 895 -1.11 19.33 23.74
N ALA A 896 -2.24 18.63 23.62
CA ALA A 896 -3.56 19.23 23.44
C ALA A 896 -3.93 20.17 24.60
N MET A 897 -3.80 19.70 25.84
CA MET A 897 -4.01 20.49 27.06
C MET A 897 -3.12 21.73 27.11
N ILE A 898 -1.83 21.56 26.79
CA ILE A 898 -0.86 22.65 26.78
C ILE A 898 -1.28 23.71 25.75
N LEU A 899 -1.50 23.32 24.49
CA LEU A 899 -1.80 24.27 23.42
C LEU A 899 -3.16 24.96 23.61
N TYR A 900 -4.18 24.24 24.12
CA TYR A 900 -5.49 24.84 24.46
C TYR A 900 -5.34 25.89 25.55
N THR A 901 -4.58 25.58 26.60
CA THR A 901 -4.32 26.50 27.71
C THR A 901 -3.55 27.74 27.24
N LEU A 902 -2.49 27.55 26.44
CA LEU A 902 -1.69 28.65 25.93
C LEU A 902 -2.49 29.58 25.00
N ALA A 903 -3.37 29.02 24.16
CA ALA A 903 -4.26 29.81 23.31
C ALA A 903 -5.30 30.58 24.14
N GLY A 904 -5.92 29.95 25.14
CA GLY A 904 -6.86 30.59 26.06
C GLY A 904 -6.22 31.71 26.90
N SER A 905 -5.01 31.47 27.42
CA SER A 905 -4.20 32.46 28.14
C SER A 905 -3.90 33.68 27.26
N LEU A 906 -3.47 33.43 26.02
CA LEU A 906 -3.18 34.49 25.05
C LEU A 906 -4.43 35.34 24.71
N LEU A 907 -5.59 34.70 24.57
CA LEU A 907 -6.87 35.41 24.38
C LEU A 907 -7.22 36.30 25.58
N LEU A 908 -7.11 35.78 26.81
CA LEU A 908 -7.37 36.55 28.03
C LEU A 908 -6.45 37.78 28.11
N ASP A 909 -5.18 37.60 27.79
CA ASP A 909 -4.17 38.64 27.76
C ASP A 909 -4.51 39.76 26.76
N TRP A 910 -4.95 39.39 25.54
CA TRP A 910 -5.44 40.36 24.56
C TRP A 910 -6.67 41.12 25.05
N ILE A 911 -7.64 40.44 25.66
CA ILE A 911 -8.85 41.08 26.18
C ILE A 911 -8.51 42.10 27.29
N ILE A 912 -7.59 41.75 28.18
CA ILE A 912 -7.10 42.66 29.24
C ILE A 912 -6.42 43.89 28.62
N GLU A 913 -5.62 43.72 27.58
CA GLU A 913 -4.94 44.83 26.91
C GLU A 913 -5.89 45.76 26.17
N LEU A 914 -6.86 45.21 25.44
CA LEU A 914 -7.90 46.00 24.76
C LEU A 914 -8.68 46.85 25.76
N THR A 915 -9.01 46.27 26.92
CA THR A 915 -9.65 46.98 28.04
C THR A 915 -8.83 48.17 28.55
N LYS A 916 -7.50 48.04 28.60
CA LYS A 916 -6.60 49.14 29.02
C LYS A 916 -6.53 50.28 28.00
N LYS A 917 -6.66 49.99 26.70
CA LYS A 917 -6.64 50.99 25.62
C LYS A 917 -7.92 51.80 25.51
N ASP A 918 -9.06 51.20 25.81
CA ASP A 918 -10.38 51.88 25.80
C ASP A 918 -10.63 52.75 27.06
N MET A 919 -9.71 52.76 28.03
CA MET A 919 -9.78 53.67 29.17
C MET A 919 -9.32 55.09 28.76
N PRO A 920 -10.13 56.14 28.95
CA PRO A 920 -9.69 57.51 28.70
C PRO A 920 -8.53 57.89 29.62
N LEU A 921 -7.47 58.44 29.02
CA LEU A 921 -6.34 59.04 29.74
C LEU A 921 -6.82 60.22 30.59
N GLN A 922 -6.55 60.12 31.90
CA GLN A 922 -6.63 61.19 32.91
C GLN A 922 -8.02 61.75 33.25
N SER A 923 -8.63 61.25 34.34
CA SER A 923 -9.20 62.06 35.44
C SER A 923 -10.03 61.27 36.48
N ASP A 924 -10.03 59.94 36.48
CA ASP A 924 -10.81 59.20 37.50
C ASP A 924 -10.07 57.96 38.04
N ARG A 925 -8.85 58.17 38.56
CA ARG A 925 -8.14 57.14 39.34
C ARG A 925 -8.71 56.92 40.75
N ASP A 926 -9.67 57.74 41.19
CA ASP A 926 -10.22 57.71 42.55
C ASP A 926 -11.69 57.22 42.65
N SER A 927 -12.30 56.74 41.56
CA SER A 927 -13.71 56.31 41.56
C SER A 927 -13.98 54.81 41.33
N TYR A 928 -12.96 53.94 41.23
CA TYR A 928 -13.16 52.47 41.30
C TYR A 928 -12.95 51.92 42.72
N LYS A 929 -13.80 52.41 43.63
CA LYS A 929 -14.08 51.82 44.96
C LYS A 929 -15.36 50.98 44.97
N GLN A 930 -15.80 50.51 43.81
CA GLN A 930 -16.86 49.50 43.68
C GLN A 930 -16.29 48.39 42.80
N GLY A 931 -16.19 47.17 43.33
CA GLY A 931 -15.52 46.03 42.68
C GLY A 931 -16.20 45.58 41.38
N GLN A 932 -16.05 46.35 40.31
CA GLN A 932 -16.61 46.07 38.98
C GLN A 932 -15.51 46.24 37.93
N TRP A 933 -15.44 45.30 36.98
CA TRP A 933 -14.54 45.33 35.82
C TRP A 933 -15.33 45.78 34.58
N ILE A 934 -14.75 46.71 33.81
CA ILE A 934 -15.36 47.21 32.58
C ILE A 934 -14.84 46.37 31.41
N PRO A 935 -15.69 45.63 30.68
CA PRO A 935 -15.29 44.97 29.44
C PRO A 935 -14.93 45.99 28.34
N PRO A 936 -14.03 45.62 27.41
CA PRO A 936 -13.77 46.44 26.24
C PRO A 936 -15.09 46.56 25.44
N ARG A 937 -15.41 47.76 24.94
CA ARG A 937 -16.61 47.91 24.12
C ARG A 937 -16.30 47.32 22.76
N ALA A 938 -17.15 46.43 22.26
CA ALA A 938 -17.18 46.05 20.85
C ALA A 938 -17.59 47.27 19.99
N SER A 939 -16.77 48.32 19.96
CA SER A 939 -16.96 49.47 19.08
C SER A 939 -16.52 49.07 17.68
N SER A 940 -17.47 49.15 16.77
CA SER A 940 -17.50 48.60 15.41
C SER A 940 -16.50 49.23 14.41
N GLN A 941 -15.20 49.37 14.73
CA GLN A 941 -14.27 50.13 13.87
C GLN A 941 -12.88 49.54 13.58
N SER A 942 -12.58 48.27 13.93
CA SER A 942 -11.45 47.59 13.26
C SER A 942 -11.81 46.15 12.88
N HIS A 943 -11.75 45.84 11.58
CA HIS A 943 -11.86 44.47 11.06
C HIS A 943 -10.63 43.60 11.40
N LEU A 944 -9.55 44.23 11.87
CA LEU A 944 -8.30 43.57 12.20
C LEU A 944 -8.27 43.10 13.67
N PRO A 945 -7.76 41.89 13.94
CA PRO A 945 -7.55 41.40 15.30
C PRO A 945 -6.47 42.22 16.04
N PRO A 946 -6.34 42.06 17.37
CA PRO A 946 -5.33 42.74 18.18
C PRO A 946 -3.90 42.60 17.61
N PRO A 947 -3.00 43.58 17.85
CA PRO A 947 -1.65 43.54 17.31
C PRO A 947 -0.92 42.24 17.71
N PRO A 948 0.00 41.75 16.87
CA PRO A 948 0.69 40.50 17.13
C PRO A 948 1.47 40.56 18.44
N ARG A 949 1.55 39.41 19.12
CA ARG A 949 2.17 39.29 20.44
C ARG A 949 3.00 38.01 20.48
N ARG A 950 4.32 38.17 20.31
CA ARG A 950 5.29 37.08 20.55
C ARG A 950 5.58 36.92 22.04
N GLY A 951 4.51 36.70 22.81
CA GLY A 951 4.57 36.45 24.25
C GLY A 951 5.16 35.07 24.55
N TRP A 952 5.38 34.80 25.84
CA TRP A 952 5.85 33.50 26.29
C TRP A 952 4.91 32.37 25.86
N GLN A 953 3.60 32.64 25.77
CA GLN A 953 2.60 31.68 25.31
C GLN A 953 2.86 31.21 23.87
N LEU A 954 3.06 32.16 22.95
CA LEU A 954 3.32 31.85 21.53
C LEU A 954 4.64 31.10 21.37
N ILE A 955 5.71 31.58 22.02
CA ILE A 955 7.04 30.94 21.94
C ILE A 955 6.96 29.48 22.40
N ARG A 956 6.26 29.24 23.52
CA ARG A 956 6.09 27.90 24.06
C ARG A 956 5.23 27.02 23.16
N ALA A 957 4.14 27.57 22.62
CA ALA A 957 3.27 26.86 21.68
C ALA A 957 4.01 26.44 20.41
N LEU A 958 4.84 27.32 19.83
CA LEU A 958 5.66 27.01 18.67
C LEU A 958 6.68 25.90 18.97
N SER A 959 7.31 25.93 20.15
CA SER A 959 8.23 24.87 20.59
C SER A 959 7.52 23.51 20.73
N VAL A 960 6.27 23.49 21.19
CA VAL A 960 5.45 22.27 21.27
C VAL A 960 5.09 21.78 19.86
N LEU A 961 4.66 22.67 18.96
CA LEU A 961 4.31 22.32 17.57
C LEU A 961 5.50 21.86 16.72
N GLN A 962 6.74 22.19 17.10
CA GLN A 962 7.96 21.72 16.43
C GLN A 962 8.36 20.30 16.82
N ARG A 963 7.74 19.69 17.84
CA ARG A 963 8.02 18.30 18.23
C ARG A 963 7.46 17.36 17.15
N PRO A 964 8.26 16.43 16.58
CA PRO A 964 7.81 15.58 15.48
C PRO A 964 6.51 14.81 15.78
N GLY A 965 6.42 14.20 16.98
CA GLY A 965 5.21 13.49 17.40
C GLY A 965 3.99 14.40 17.49
N THR A 966 4.13 15.54 18.17
CA THR A 966 3.05 16.53 18.30
C THR A 966 2.61 17.10 16.96
N TYR A 967 3.56 17.40 16.07
CA TYR A 967 3.29 17.88 14.71
C TYR A 967 2.47 16.86 13.92
N GLU A 968 2.87 15.58 13.94
CA GLU A 968 2.17 14.51 13.24
C GLU A 968 0.76 14.27 13.80
N ASP A 969 0.61 14.29 15.13
CA ASP A 969 -0.68 14.11 15.80
C ASP A 969 -1.63 15.30 15.54
N TRP A 970 -1.14 16.53 15.67
CA TRP A 970 -1.94 17.73 15.43
C TRP A 970 -2.40 17.86 14.00
N THR A 971 -1.56 17.45 13.04
CA THR A 971 -1.95 17.48 11.62
C THR A 971 -2.99 16.42 11.25
N ARG A 972 -3.29 15.47 12.16
CA ARG A 972 -4.34 14.44 12.02
C ARG A 972 -5.52 14.64 12.97
N CYS A 973 -5.49 15.67 13.81
CA CYS A 973 -6.50 15.89 14.84
C CYS A 973 -7.50 16.97 14.44
N HIS A 974 -8.79 16.62 14.32
CA HIS A 974 -9.84 17.61 14.01
C HIS A 974 -9.99 18.67 15.12
N LEU A 975 -9.52 18.35 16.35
CA LEU A 975 -9.51 19.27 17.48
C LEU A 975 -8.41 20.34 17.41
N GLY A 976 -7.45 20.19 16.49
CA GLY A 976 -6.20 20.95 16.50
C GLY A 976 -6.21 22.27 15.72
N TRP A 977 -7.31 22.70 15.11
CA TRP A 977 -7.22 23.85 14.20
C TRP A 977 -7.28 25.20 14.95
N TRP A 978 -8.17 25.33 15.93
CA TRP A 978 -8.45 26.62 16.56
C TRP A 978 -7.26 27.18 17.38
N PRO A 979 -6.47 26.39 18.15
CA PRO A 979 -5.33 26.94 18.87
C PRO A 979 -4.25 27.42 17.92
N VAL A 980 -3.98 26.65 16.86
CA VAL A 980 -3.04 27.01 15.79
C VAL A 980 -3.51 28.29 15.08
N TYR A 981 -4.81 28.45 14.87
CA TYR A 981 -5.40 29.68 14.34
C TYR A 981 -5.15 30.88 15.27
N ILE A 982 -5.41 30.76 16.58
CA ILE A 982 -5.14 31.83 17.56
C ILE A 982 -3.65 32.20 17.59
N PHE A 983 -2.75 31.22 17.55
CA PHE A 983 -1.31 31.49 17.44
C PHE A 983 -0.97 32.21 16.13
N GLY A 984 -1.64 31.87 15.02
CA GLY A 984 -1.48 32.54 13.73
C GLY A 984 -1.86 34.01 13.76
N LEU A 985 -2.91 34.37 14.51
CA LEU A 985 -3.32 35.76 14.74
C LEU A 985 -2.24 36.54 15.52
N ALA A 986 -1.46 35.86 16.37
CA ALA A 986 -0.41 36.45 17.19
C ALA A 986 0.97 36.47 16.52
N ALA A 987 1.19 35.63 15.51
CA ALA A 987 2.44 35.54 14.77
C ALA A 987 2.72 36.78 13.90
N ASP A 988 3.98 37.17 13.86
CA ASP A 988 4.47 38.32 13.07
C ASP A 988 5.86 38.07 12.45
N GLN A 989 6.59 37.08 12.96
CA GLN A 989 7.86 36.65 12.39
C GLN A 989 7.61 35.63 11.28
N GLU A 990 8.44 35.67 10.25
CA GLU A 990 8.32 34.81 9.07
C GLU A 990 8.39 33.31 9.41
N ASP A 991 9.28 32.93 10.32
CA ASP A 991 9.43 31.53 10.77
C ASP A 991 8.18 31.05 11.53
N ASP A 992 7.64 31.89 12.42
CA ASP A 992 6.44 31.58 13.21
C ASP A 992 5.23 31.39 12.27
N ILE A 993 5.06 32.30 11.30
CA ILE A 993 4.02 32.25 10.26
C ILE A 993 4.16 30.99 9.41
N SER A 994 5.38 30.66 9.00
CA SER A 994 5.69 29.50 8.16
C SER A 994 5.36 28.18 8.84
N LEU A 995 5.70 28.03 10.13
CA LEU A 995 5.35 26.84 10.91
C LEU A 995 3.84 26.68 11.03
N ILE A 996 3.13 27.75 11.41
CA ILE A 996 1.68 27.73 11.59
C ILE A 996 0.97 27.42 10.27
N LYS A 997 1.39 28.07 9.17
CA LYS A 997 0.89 27.79 7.82
C LYS A 997 1.15 26.35 7.42
N GLY A 998 2.34 25.81 7.71
CA GLY A 998 2.69 24.41 7.44
C GLY A 998 1.77 23.42 8.17
N VAL A 999 1.52 23.63 9.47
CA VAL A 999 0.61 22.80 10.26
C VAL A 999 -0.81 22.84 9.67
N LEU A 1000 -1.36 24.02 9.39
CA LEU A 1000 -2.71 24.16 8.83
C LEU A 1000 -2.83 23.56 7.42
N LEU A 1001 -1.84 23.76 6.55
CA LEU A 1001 -1.83 23.16 5.20
C LEU A 1001 -1.82 21.63 5.27
N ARG A 1002 -1.04 21.06 6.19
CA ARG A 1002 -0.95 19.61 6.36
C ARG A 1002 -2.22 19.03 6.99
N MET A 1003 -2.82 19.75 7.95
CA MET A 1003 -4.17 19.44 8.47
C MET A 1003 -5.19 19.38 7.34
N ARG A 1004 -5.21 20.37 6.45
CA ARG A 1004 -6.11 20.38 5.29
C ARG A 1004 -5.90 19.16 4.38
N GLN A 1005 -4.65 18.86 4.04
CA GLN A 1005 -4.32 17.74 3.15
C GLN A 1005 -4.75 16.39 3.72
N ARG A 1006 -4.67 16.23 5.04
CA ARG A 1006 -4.99 14.97 5.73
C ARG A 1006 -6.47 14.82 6.04
N LEU A 1007 -7.12 15.89 6.51
CA LEU A 1007 -8.48 15.85 7.02
C LEU A 1007 -9.53 16.28 6.00
N GLY A 1008 -9.17 17.04 4.96
CA GLY A 1008 -10.14 17.62 4.04
C GLY A 1008 -11.12 18.55 4.75
N TYR A 1009 -10.65 19.27 5.76
CA TYR A 1009 -11.49 20.04 6.67
C TYR A 1009 -11.64 21.50 6.20
N GLY A 1010 -12.81 21.87 5.69
CA GLY A 1010 -13.06 23.19 5.11
C GLY A 1010 -12.85 24.38 6.05
N LEU A 1011 -13.03 24.20 7.37
CA LEU A 1011 -12.72 25.22 8.38
C LEU A 1011 -11.24 25.63 8.37
N VAL A 1012 -10.32 24.67 8.17
CA VAL A 1012 -8.88 24.95 8.12
C VAL A 1012 -8.54 25.81 6.90
N ASP A 1013 -9.20 25.54 5.76
CA ASP A 1013 -9.08 26.37 4.56
C ASP A 1013 -9.55 27.81 4.80
N ARG A 1014 -10.69 27.99 5.49
CA ARG A 1014 -11.21 29.32 5.85
C ARG A 1014 -10.30 30.05 6.83
N ALA A 1015 -9.86 29.35 7.87
CA ALA A 1015 -8.94 29.89 8.87
C ALA A 1015 -7.63 30.35 8.20
N LEU A 1016 -7.08 29.55 7.29
CA LEU A 1016 -5.88 29.90 6.53
C LEU A 1016 -6.11 31.14 5.65
N ALA A 1017 -7.24 31.22 4.94
CA ALA A 1017 -7.58 32.38 4.11
C ALA A 1017 -7.67 33.68 4.95
N VAL A 1018 -8.26 33.60 6.15
CA VAL A 1018 -8.34 34.74 7.08
C VAL A 1018 -6.95 35.13 7.58
N LEU A 1019 -6.11 34.17 7.95
CA LEU A 1019 -4.74 34.44 8.39
C LEU A 1019 -3.89 35.06 7.28
N GLU A 1020 -4.00 34.56 6.04
CA GLU A 1020 -3.28 35.10 4.89
C GLU A 1020 -3.66 36.56 4.64
N GLN A 1021 -4.96 36.90 4.69
CA GLN A 1021 -5.41 38.28 4.60
C GLN A 1021 -4.83 39.15 5.72
N ILE A 1022 -4.84 38.67 6.97
CA ILE A 1022 -4.32 39.43 8.12
C ILE A 1022 -2.81 39.64 8.01
N TRP A 1023 -2.05 38.61 7.61
CA TRP A 1023 -0.61 38.73 7.41
C TRP A 1023 -0.27 39.68 6.25
N GLU A 1024 -1.06 39.67 5.17
CA GLU A 1024 -0.95 40.61 4.06
C GLU A 1024 -1.23 42.06 4.50
N GLU A 1025 -2.33 42.31 5.21
CA GLU A 1025 -2.68 43.63 5.75
C GLU A 1025 -1.63 44.16 6.74
N ARG A 1026 -0.90 43.27 7.42
CA ARG A 1026 0.24 43.60 8.30
C ARG A 1026 1.56 43.81 7.56
N GLY A 1027 1.57 43.74 6.23
CA GLY A 1027 2.78 43.92 5.42
C GLY A 1027 3.74 42.73 5.49
N ARG A 1028 3.24 41.54 5.81
CA ARG A 1028 4.00 40.27 5.85
C ARG A 1028 3.76 39.40 4.61
N SER A 1029 3.18 39.95 3.55
CA SER A 1029 3.05 39.28 2.26
C SER A 1029 4.40 39.27 1.53
N HIS A 1030 4.94 38.10 1.18
CA HIS A 1030 5.44 37.81 -0.17
C HIS A 1030 5.87 36.35 -0.39
N GLN A 1031 5.69 35.93 -1.66
CA GLN A 1031 5.97 34.65 -2.30
C GLN A 1031 5.32 33.43 -1.67
N ASN A 1032 4.43 32.79 -2.45
CA ASN A 1032 4.06 31.40 -2.21
C ASN A 1032 5.35 30.62 -1.92
N PRO A 1033 5.52 30.03 -0.72
CA PRO A 1033 6.57 29.05 -0.58
C PRO A 1033 6.25 27.98 -1.63
N LYS A 1034 7.23 27.65 -2.47
CA LYS A 1034 7.20 26.36 -3.15
C LYS A 1034 6.83 25.35 -2.08
N VAL A 1035 5.76 24.61 -2.29
CA VAL A 1035 5.20 23.64 -1.33
C VAL A 1035 6.16 22.44 -1.11
N GLU A 1036 7.45 22.60 -1.41
CA GLU A 1036 8.47 21.54 -1.44
C GLU A 1036 9.55 21.65 -0.36
N GLU A 1037 9.65 22.74 0.41
CA GLU A 1037 10.80 22.89 1.34
C GLU A 1037 10.44 23.58 2.66
N ILE A 1038 9.69 22.93 3.56
CA ILE A 1038 9.71 23.30 5.00
C ILE A 1038 9.66 22.00 5.83
N TRP A 1039 10.83 21.61 6.34
CA TRP A 1039 11.16 20.47 7.21
C TRP A 1039 10.97 19.06 6.62
N VAL A 1040 11.98 18.65 5.84
CA VAL A 1040 12.46 17.27 5.82
C VAL A 1040 13.04 16.97 7.21
N ASP A 1041 12.32 16.18 8.00
CA ASP A 1041 12.92 15.47 9.13
C ASP A 1041 13.74 14.30 8.57
N ASP A 1042 14.87 13.95 9.19
CA ASP A 1042 15.83 12.91 8.79
C ASP A 1042 15.27 11.46 8.92
N SER A 1043 13.95 11.33 8.90
CA SER A 1043 13.20 10.10 8.78
C SER A 1043 12.30 10.21 7.54
N GLY A 1044 12.89 9.91 6.38
CA GLY A 1044 12.32 10.20 5.05
C GLY A 1044 10.99 9.52 4.73
N ALA A 1045 9.90 10.04 5.30
CA ALA A 1045 8.53 9.70 4.99
C ALA A 1045 7.69 10.97 4.85
N CYS A 1046 7.66 11.57 3.66
CA CYS A 1046 6.44 12.21 3.19
C CYS A 1046 6.36 12.32 1.67
N ALA A 1047 5.49 11.50 1.07
CA ALA A 1047 4.62 11.96 0.00
C ALA A 1047 3.19 11.86 0.55
N ALA A 1048 2.59 13.00 0.85
CA ALA A 1048 1.15 13.12 0.97
C ALA A 1048 0.55 12.85 -0.42
N SER A 1049 0.22 11.60 -0.71
CA SER A 1049 -0.80 11.32 -1.73
C SER A 1049 -2.13 11.86 -1.22
N PRO A 1050 -2.93 12.55 -2.05
CA PRO A 1050 -4.30 12.86 -1.69
C PRO A 1050 -4.98 11.54 -1.35
N VAL A 1051 -5.56 11.45 -0.17
CA VAL A 1051 -6.42 10.33 0.23
C VAL A 1051 -7.47 10.18 -0.87
N LEU A 1052 -7.26 9.20 -1.75
CA LEU A 1052 -8.20 8.80 -2.79
C LEU A 1052 -9.33 8.06 -2.08
N VAL A 1053 -10.22 8.89 -1.60
CA VAL A 1053 -11.55 8.49 -1.25
C VAL A 1053 -12.28 8.18 -2.56
N TYR A 1054 -12.39 6.90 -2.92
CA TYR A 1054 -13.24 6.26 -3.95
C TYR A 1054 -13.68 7.06 -5.19
#